data_AF-A0A3S5JUU0-F1
#
_entry.id   AF-A0A3S5JUU0-F1
#
_cell.length_a   1.000
_cell.length_b   1.000
_cell.length_c   1.000
_cell.angle_alpha   90.00
_cell.angle_beta   90.00
_cell.angle_gamma   90.00
#
_symmetry.space_group_name_H-M   'P 1'
#
loop_
_entity.id
_entity.type
_entity.pdbx_description
1 polymer ?
#
loop_
_entity_poly.entity_id
_entity_poly.type
_entity_poly.pdbx_seq_one_letter_code
_entity_poly.pdbx_strand_id
1 'polypeptide(L)'
;MKKSYHLCPRATKTATPENQADLSFIGGAGDSLWTTPENWESNTVPDNNSTGAAFNVDQTHVILDAATSALCQGFMLGMYGAANTGEFHGGTLDCTWLDIGRINANGGMGTFTVSGGTVTVQNILSIPNQLDSLVDPDNMGTGHVDLLGGSIECSSFLIGNRQVGQGGGIGTLRVTGGTLIVEGDCIDQIQGYIDAGYITSDEGRVLVLDYNATNSGKTTLVSYSGPLGQAQSPSPENSATEVYGILKLNWDVVPAATGYNLYFGTDSSAPSFAASIPATHPSFIPDPLDYNTTYYWRVDSLRNAEQVTGQLWSFTTQAAPVIEEVVPPVTDYCAMLSQEIQGKKHGFLAGNKTNYIGGFMPSWSQSEDETIGFTHPFHNDLRSRGYGMVQDSDTGYGHDLTGWEFYKETKVAYGTVIINGDHYENPVPTAMYWRPDYMVCEYSVGGVAIREEKFIARNDTACSIITSDEPVTIEFSGQSFYKENVTQSTTATCTLDIANNAVHVLEGGVNLVEPVRDDVRPGPIMYDGMSTIISASKPLEDFKNTTESTGQQLYSFTVSCDSAGLSLVWAMNDDSATAIGEAQVVLAAPKAELQAKTEYMNDLLNNQIPYFRCSDQDIVAVYYYLWALYLMYYIDLSDDLGEYFAHTQSAVNNFLGLHRYDSTFQSDVGAWIADKDYYAYGNVLTWKPLLEHANLENGTIPGDNLGPTWRSGSDLSGGLTRHVLSSWKIYEHSGDLNFLSEAYGFFRALMWNSTPGFWGYKYGAATCLSLMATELGYGQEEIDHWDEMVNRDGYENWLNTMWEKDGIEHYFGGTAGEPLHWTTFAYLAMDDFPQQWARDMVETWAMDSVDGFNAQGQMSTVAAKDWDQILNKNFFITPDTNYFGLYGMYKSGIYDRTNFLTLNHLKDYNMQWGVPCAPEAVNENYEFHGDQYSNFNAGKILLILEGMLGLSYSVTGSGGVFTLKETIPTEWSYMESYLPVTVDGQTKWTHVRVDRSEADGVVTKDLVVRSNYQRVLNLSPWLEGKRLSSGPADSTSTNSPDRLDYQYWGKGTHSIRIELTAD
;
A
#
# COMPACT_ATOMS: atom_id res chain seq x y z
N MET A 1 13.45 -76.33 8.84
CA MET A 1 11.98 -76.52 8.85
C MET A 1 11.37 -75.52 7.89
N LYS A 2 10.50 -76.01 7.00
CA LYS A 2 9.74 -75.23 6.00
C LYS A 2 8.89 -74.16 6.69
N LYS A 3 8.80 -72.95 6.13
CA LYS A 3 7.68 -72.03 6.37
C LYS A 3 7.09 -71.58 5.03
N SER A 4 5.87 -72.03 4.87
CA SER A 4 4.88 -71.81 3.83
C SER A 4 4.37 -70.37 3.82
N TYR A 5 4.25 -69.78 2.63
CA TYR A 5 3.50 -68.55 2.40
C TYR A 5 2.00 -68.86 2.24
N HIS A 6 1.17 -68.04 2.89
CA HIS A 6 -0.27 -68.14 2.94
C HIS A 6 -0.92 -67.84 1.59
N LEU A 7 -1.81 -68.73 1.14
CA LEU A 7 -2.82 -68.47 0.12
C LEU A 7 -4.03 -67.77 0.79
N CYS A 8 -4.39 -66.58 0.31
CA CYS A 8 -5.69 -65.95 0.57
C CYS A 8 -6.76 -66.51 -0.41
N PRO A 9 -8.06 -66.40 -0.10
CA PRO A 9 -9.06 -67.43 -0.40
C PRO A 9 -9.70 -67.29 -1.79
N ARG A 10 -10.22 -68.42 -2.27
CA ARG A 10 -11.19 -68.53 -3.36
C ARG A 10 -12.33 -67.51 -3.19
N ALA A 11 -12.46 -66.60 -4.15
CA ALA A 11 -13.69 -65.88 -4.38
C ALA A 11 -14.80 -66.89 -4.74
N THR A 12 -15.87 -66.85 -3.95
CA THR A 12 -17.13 -67.54 -4.15
C THR A 12 -17.79 -67.10 -5.45
N LYS A 13 -18.40 -68.07 -6.16
CA LYS A 13 -19.40 -67.84 -7.21
C LYS A 13 -20.48 -66.88 -6.69
N THR A 14 -20.42 -65.62 -7.10
CA THR A 14 -21.57 -64.73 -7.20
C THR A 14 -22.10 -64.82 -8.62
N ALA A 15 -23.43 -64.80 -8.75
CA ALA A 15 -24.15 -65.01 -9.98
C ALA A 15 -23.63 -64.11 -11.11
N THR A 16 -23.37 -64.71 -12.27
CA THR A 16 -23.24 -64.00 -13.54
C THR A 16 -24.44 -63.07 -13.71
N PRO A 17 -24.25 -61.75 -13.92
CA PRO A 17 -25.25 -60.97 -14.63
C PRO A 17 -25.46 -61.66 -15.98
N GLU A 18 -26.69 -61.79 -16.44
CA GLU A 18 -26.97 -62.31 -17.78
C GLU A 18 -26.13 -61.49 -18.78
N ASN A 19 -25.11 -62.12 -19.39
CA ASN A 19 -24.36 -61.51 -20.50
C ASN A 19 -25.40 -61.11 -21.56
N GLN A 20 -25.51 -59.82 -21.86
CA GLN A 20 -26.10 -59.43 -23.14
C GLN A 20 -25.15 -59.92 -24.24
N ALA A 21 -25.73 -60.34 -25.37
CA ALA A 21 -24.96 -60.85 -26.50
C ALA A 21 -23.98 -59.79 -27.02
N ASP A 22 -22.81 -60.21 -27.49
CA ASP A 22 -21.89 -59.34 -28.20
C ASP A 22 -22.60 -58.71 -29.41
N LEU A 23 -22.51 -57.40 -29.57
CA LEU A 23 -23.07 -56.67 -30.71
C LEU A 23 -22.02 -56.57 -31.81
N SER A 24 -22.37 -57.08 -32.99
CA SER A 24 -21.48 -57.06 -34.16
C SER A 24 -21.48 -55.69 -34.81
N PHE A 25 -20.31 -55.12 -35.08
CA PHE A 25 -20.18 -53.94 -35.94
C PHE A 25 -20.25 -54.38 -37.41
N ILE A 26 -21.30 -53.92 -38.11
CA ILE A 26 -21.63 -54.30 -39.49
C ILE A 26 -21.32 -53.20 -40.51
N GLY A 27 -21.07 -51.95 -40.08
CA GLY A 27 -20.70 -50.83 -40.95
C GLY A 27 -21.80 -50.38 -41.94
N GLY A 28 -23.07 -50.49 -41.58
CA GLY A 28 -24.22 -50.26 -42.47
C GLY A 28 -24.48 -48.82 -42.91
N ALA A 29 -23.89 -47.80 -42.27
CA ALA A 29 -24.16 -46.38 -42.52
C ALA A 29 -23.20 -45.71 -43.51
N GLY A 30 -22.04 -46.33 -43.80
CA GLY A 30 -21.02 -45.80 -44.71
C GLY A 30 -20.09 -44.71 -44.14
N ASP A 31 -20.22 -44.35 -42.86
CA ASP A 31 -19.37 -43.38 -42.14
C ASP A 31 -18.35 -44.01 -41.18
N SER A 32 -18.47 -45.31 -40.91
CA SER A 32 -17.64 -46.08 -39.97
C SER A 32 -17.65 -45.58 -38.51
N LEU A 33 -18.53 -44.65 -38.13
CA LEU A 33 -18.53 -44.07 -36.78
C LEU A 33 -19.11 -45.05 -35.74
N TRP A 34 -18.45 -45.14 -34.58
CA TRP A 34 -18.93 -45.92 -33.42
C TRP A 34 -20.32 -45.47 -32.97
N THR A 35 -20.59 -44.16 -32.99
CA THR A 35 -21.81 -43.56 -32.46
C THR A 35 -23.02 -43.70 -33.39
N THR A 36 -22.83 -44.11 -34.65
CA THR A 36 -23.92 -44.29 -35.62
C THR A 36 -24.61 -45.65 -35.41
N PRO A 37 -25.89 -45.68 -34.97
CA PRO A 37 -26.57 -46.94 -34.64
C PRO A 37 -26.63 -47.93 -35.81
N GLU A 38 -26.81 -47.45 -37.05
CA GLU A 38 -26.90 -48.28 -38.25
C GLU A 38 -25.60 -49.03 -38.60
N ASN A 39 -24.47 -48.66 -37.96
CA ASN A 39 -23.24 -49.44 -38.07
C ASN A 39 -23.21 -50.66 -37.17
N TRP A 40 -24.18 -50.83 -36.27
CA TRP A 40 -24.27 -51.96 -35.34
C TRP A 40 -25.43 -52.88 -35.68
N GLU A 41 -25.24 -54.17 -35.39
CA GLU A 41 -26.31 -55.15 -35.44
C GLU A 41 -27.52 -54.68 -34.62
N SER A 42 -28.72 -54.84 -35.19
CA SER A 42 -29.98 -54.41 -34.58
C SER A 42 -30.09 -52.90 -34.31
N ASN A 43 -29.26 -52.06 -34.95
CA ASN A 43 -29.23 -50.61 -34.76
C ASN A 43 -29.01 -50.18 -33.29
N THR A 44 -28.19 -50.91 -32.54
CA THR A 44 -27.91 -50.64 -31.12
C THR A 44 -26.42 -50.42 -30.90
N VAL A 45 -26.01 -49.24 -30.41
CA VAL A 45 -24.61 -48.94 -30.06
C VAL A 45 -24.29 -49.52 -28.67
N PRO A 46 -23.16 -50.21 -28.47
CA PRO A 46 -22.70 -50.60 -27.13
C PRO A 46 -22.43 -49.37 -26.25
N ASP A 47 -23.07 -49.30 -25.09
CA ASP A 47 -23.03 -48.14 -24.18
C ASP A 47 -22.91 -48.53 -22.69
N ASN A 48 -22.60 -49.80 -22.38
CA ASN A 48 -22.57 -50.32 -21.02
C ASN A 48 -21.51 -51.43 -20.83
N ASN A 49 -21.12 -51.69 -19.58
CA ASN A 49 -20.09 -52.67 -19.21
C ASN A 49 -20.54 -54.15 -19.27
N SER A 50 -21.74 -54.43 -19.78
CA SER A 50 -22.32 -55.78 -19.87
C SER A 50 -22.53 -56.26 -21.31
N THR A 51 -22.22 -55.42 -22.30
CA THR A 51 -22.39 -55.70 -23.74
C THR A 51 -21.05 -55.62 -24.46
N GLY A 52 -20.65 -56.68 -25.15
CA GLY A 52 -19.42 -56.70 -25.95
C GLY A 52 -19.57 -55.97 -27.28
N ALA A 53 -18.51 -55.28 -27.70
CA ALA A 53 -18.35 -54.70 -29.02
C ALA A 53 -17.49 -55.64 -29.89
N ALA A 54 -18.15 -56.37 -30.77
CA ALA A 54 -17.53 -57.40 -31.58
C ALA A 54 -17.30 -56.93 -33.02
N PHE A 55 -16.05 -57.01 -33.47
CA PHE A 55 -15.69 -56.79 -34.88
C PHE A 55 -15.34 -58.16 -35.48
N ASN A 56 -16.39 -58.86 -35.90
CA ASN A 56 -16.35 -60.24 -36.44
C ASN A 56 -16.82 -60.32 -37.91
N VAL A 57 -17.20 -59.18 -38.51
CA VAL A 57 -17.52 -59.04 -39.92
C VAL A 57 -16.26 -58.59 -40.65
N ASP A 58 -15.85 -59.34 -41.67
CA ASP A 58 -14.60 -59.10 -42.37
C ASP A 58 -14.55 -57.71 -43.04
N GLN A 59 -13.37 -57.08 -43.03
CA GLN A 59 -13.09 -55.76 -43.64
C GLN A 59 -13.86 -54.57 -43.04
N THR A 60 -14.48 -54.69 -41.87
CA THR A 60 -15.05 -53.52 -41.18
C THR A 60 -13.98 -52.62 -40.58
N HIS A 61 -14.29 -51.32 -40.55
CA HIS A 61 -13.48 -50.24 -40.02
C HIS A 61 -14.33 -49.39 -39.08
N VAL A 62 -13.83 -49.13 -37.87
CA VAL A 62 -14.53 -48.32 -36.86
C VAL A 62 -13.75 -47.04 -36.51
N ILE A 63 -14.46 -45.93 -36.38
CA ILE A 63 -13.90 -44.63 -36.02
C ILE A 63 -14.56 -44.15 -34.72
N LEU A 64 -13.73 -43.81 -33.75
CA LEU A 64 -14.10 -43.11 -32.52
C LEU A 64 -13.48 -41.70 -32.59
N ASP A 65 -14.32 -40.70 -32.78
CA ASP A 65 -13.89 -39.31 -32.91
C ASP A 65 -13.63 -38.66 -31.55
N ALA A 66 -13.11 -37.43 -31.55
CA ALA A 66 -12.76 -36.72 -30.31
C ALA A 66 -13.95 -36.41 -29.39
N ALA A 67 -15.20 -36.50 -29.88
CA ALA A 67 -16.41 -36.28 -29.09
C ALA A 67 -17.01 -37.58 -28.54
N THR A 68 -16.45 -38.74 -28.88
CA THR A 68 -17.00 -40.04 -28.53
C THR A 68 -16.67 -40.41 -27.08
N SER A 69 -17.70 -40.81 -26.30
CA SER A 69 -17.56 -41.49 -25.01
C SER A 69 -18.12 -42.90 -25.13
N ALA A 70 -17.25 -43.86 -25.47
CA ALA A 70 -17.59 -45.25 -25.68
C ALA A 70 -17.46 -46.06 -24.38
N LEU A 71 -18.46 -46.90 -24.09
CA LEU A 71 -18.45 -47.82 -22.95
C LEU A 71 -18.93 -49.20 -23.44
N CYS A 72 -18.13 -50.23 -23.22
CA CYS A 72 -18.50 -51.62 -23.55
C CYS A 72 -17.93 -52.61 -22.53
N GLN A 73 -18.42 -53.85 -22.52
CA GLN A 73 -17.81 -54.92 -21.72
C GLN A 73 -16.45 -55.32 -22.30
N GLY A 74 -16.37 -55.52 -23.62
CA GLY A 74 -15.12 -55.88 -24.28
C GLY A 74 -15.07 -55.30 -25.68
N PHE A 75 -13.94 -54.73 -26.05
CA PHE A 75 -13.69 -54.23 -27.40
C PHE A 75 -12.78 -55.23 -28.12
N MET A 76 -13.28 -55.89 -29.16
CA MET A 76 -12.63 -57.07 -29.74
C MET A 76 -12.48 -56.90 -31.24
N LEU A 77 -11.33 -56.41 -31.67
CA LEU A 77 -11.04 -56.08 -33.07
C LEU A 77 -10.44 -57.29 -33.80
N GLY A 78 -10.93 -57.62 -35.00
CA GLY A 78 -10.37 -58.71 -35.80
C GLY A 78 -10.65 -60.08 -35.19
N MET A 79 -11.92 -60.36 -34.91
CA MET A 79 -12.35 -61.60 -34.26
C MET A 79 -12.48 -62.75 -35.26
N TYR A 80 -11.98 -63.93 -34.87
CA TYR A 80 -12.41 -65.24 -35.41
C TYR A 80 -12.31 -65.39 -36.94
N GLY A 81 -11.24 -64.84 -37.52
CA GLY A 81 -10.91 -64.89 -38.93
C GLY A 81 -11.20 -63.59 -39.70
N ALA A 82 -11.83 -62.60 -39.07
CA ALA A 82 -12.04 -61.28 -39.67
C ALA A 82 -10.77 -60.42 -39.64
N ALA A 83 -10.58 -59.61 -40.67
CA ALA A 83 -9.57 -58.56 -40.74
C ALA A 83 -10.21 -57.18 -40.57
N ASN A 84 -9.99 -56.53 -39.42
CA ASN A 84 -10.63 -55.27 -39.06
C ASN A 84 -9.64 -54.21 -38.59
N THR A 85 -10.05 -52.96 -38.73
CA THR A 85 -9.26 -51.80 -38.33
C THR A 85 -10.09 -50.85 -37.47
N GLY A 86 -9.45 -50.11 -36.56
CA GLY A 86 -10.11 -49.10 -35.75
C GLY A 86 -9.23 -47.89 -35.52
N GLU A 87 -9.82 -46.70 -35.61
CA GLU A 87 -9.16 -45.42 -35.35
C GLU A 87 -9.83 -44.70 -34.18
N PHE A 88 -9.00 -44.23 -33.23
CA PHE A 88 -9.41 -43.48 -32.07
C PHE A 88 -8.69 -42.13 -32.08
N HIS A 89 -9.44 -41.05 -32.36
CA HIS A 89 -8.89 -39.70 -32.53
C HIS A 89 -8.99 -38.84 -31.26
N GLY A 90 -9.75 -39.27 -30.26
CA GLY A 90 -9.94 -38.57 -28.98
C GLY A 90 -11.12 -39.14 -28.18
N GLY A 91 -11.57 -38.42 -27.16
CA GLY A 91 -12.67 -38.87 -26.31
C GLY A 91 -12.27 -39.95 -25.30
N THR A 92 -13.22 -40.80 -24.90
CA THR A 92 -12.99 -41.91 -23.96
C THR A 92 -13.47 -43.24 -24.52
N LEU A 93 -12.72 -44.32 -24.25
CA LEU A 93 -13.14 -45.70 -24.47
C LEU A 93 -12.90 -46.51 -23.20
N ASP A 94 -13.97 -46.86 -22.49
CA ASP A 94 -13.90 -47.68 -21.29
C ASP A 94 -14.37 -49.11 -21.60
N CYS A 95 -13.52 -50.10 -21.32
CA CYS A 95 -13.84 -51.51 -21.51
C CYS A 95 -13.24 -52.41 -20.44
N THR A 96 -13.80 -53.60 -20.22
CA THR A 96 -13.22 -54.58 -19.30
C THR A 96 -12.01 -55.27 -19.93
N TRP A 97 -12.07 -55.64 -21.21
CA TRP A 97 -10.91 -56.13 -21.96
C TRP A 97 -10.85 -55.54 -23.37
N LEU A 98 -9.63 -55.33 -23.84
CA LEU A 98 -9.32 -54.83 -25.18
C LEU A 98 -8.49 -55.89 -25.90
N ASP A 99 -9.07 -56.54 -26.91
CA ASP A 99 -8.41 -57.59 -27.68
C ASP A 99 -8.21 -57.12 -29.12
N ILE A 100 -6.95 -56.99 -29.55
CA ILE A 100 -6.60 -56.60 -30.92
C ILE A 100 -6.08 -57.83 -31.66
N GLY A 101 -6.92 -58.43 -32.49
CA GLY A 101 -6.73 -59.75 -33.10
C GLY A 101 -7.17 -60.84 -32.14
N ARG A 102 -8.47 -61.15 -32.06
CA ARG A 102 -8.99 -62.20 -31.17
C ARG A 102 -9.17 -63.52 -31.91
N ILE A 103 -8.52 -64.57 -31.44
CA ILE A 103 -8.25 -65.78 -32.23
C ILE A 103 -9.07 -66.99 -31.77
N ASN A 104 -9.60 -67.74 -32.74
CA ASN A 104 -10.06 -69.13 -32.59
C ASN A 104 -9.40 -70.02 -33.67
N ALA A 105 -10.05 -71.10 -34.14
CA ALA A 105 -9.52 -71.97 -35.19
C ALA A 105 -9.26 -71.27 -36.55
N ASN A 106 -9.87 -70.11 -36.78
CA ASN A 106 -9.87 -69.43 -38.08
C ASN A 106 -8.95 -68.19 -38.13
N GLY A 107 -8.13 -67.95 -37.11
CA GLY A 107 -7.28 -66.75 -37.04
C GLY A 107 -8.04 -65.47 -36.61
N GLY A 108 -7.55 -64.31 -37.04
CA GLY A 108 -8.14 -62.99 -36.79
C GLY A 108 -7.10 -61.87 -36.87
N MET A 109 -7.36 -60.79 -37.61
CA MET A 109 -6.43 -59.68 -37.82
C MET A 109 -7.03 -58.35 -37.34
N GLY A 110 -6.45 -57.74 -36.31
CA GLY A 110 -6.88 -56.44 -35.80
C GLY A 110 -5.77 -55.39 -35.90
N THR A 111 -6.11 -54.18 -36.34
CA THR A 111 -5.21 -53.01 -36.25
C THR A 111 -5.91 -51.83 -35.60
N PHE A 112 -5.39 -51.33 -34.49
CA PHE A 112 -6.00 -50.24 -33.74
C PHE A 112 -5.04 -49.05 -33.62
N THR A 113 -5.45 -47.89 -34.10
CA THR A 113 -4.65 -46.67 -34.10
C THR A 113 -5.24 -45.66 -33.13
N VAL A 114 -4.45 -45.22 -32.16
CA VAL A 114 -4.80 -44.24 -31.13
C VAL A 114 -3.98 -42.97 -31.36
N SER A 115 -4.65 -41.86 -31.65
CA SER A 115 -4.03 -40.56 -31.98
C SER A 115 -4.35 -39.44 -30.98
N GLY A 116 -5.26 -39.67 -30.04
CA GLY A 116 -5.65 -38.76 -28.96
C GLY A 116 -6.61 -39.44 -27.97
N GLY A 117 -6.99 -38.78 -26.87
CA GLY A 117 -7.98 -39.30 -25.90
C GLY A 117 -7.45 -40.35 -24.93
N THR A 118 -8.35 -41.00 -24.19
CA THR A 118 -8.01 -41.99 -23.16
C THR A 118 -8.79 -43.29 -23.33
N VAL A 119 -8.07 -44.41 -23.42
CA VAL A 119 -8.63 -45.77 -23.44
C VAL A 119 -8.37 -46.43 -22.09
N THR A 120 -9.42 -46.76 -21.34
CA THR A 120 -9.32 -47.44 -20.05
C THR A 120 -9.72 -48.90 -20.19
N VAL A 121 -8.82 -49.81 -19.82
CA VAL A 121 -9.01 -51.27 -19.89
C VAL A 121 -8.95 -51.85 -18.48
N GLN A 122 -10.11 -52.13 -17.88
CA GLN A 122 -10.23 -52.49 -16.46
C GLN A 122 -9.57 -53.83 -16.09
N ASN A 123 -9.25 -54.68 -17.07
CA ASN A 123 -8.59 -55.95 -16.83
C ASN A 123 -7.39 -56.12 -17.75
N ILE A 124 -7.60 -56.49 -19.02
CA ILE A 124 -6.49 -56.93 -19.87
C ILE A 124 -6.54 -56.32 -21.26
N LEU A 125 -5.40 -55.74 -21.66
CA LEU A 125 -5.08 -55.42 -23.04
C LEU A 125 -4.27 -56.58 -23.64
N SER A 126 -4.79 -57.19 -24.71
CA SER A 126 -4.17 -58.33 -25.39
C SER A 126 -3.93 -58.06 -26.88
N ILE A 127 -2.70 -58.27 -27.33
CA ILE A 127 -2.30 -58.09 -28.73
C ILE A 127 -1.47 -59.31 -29.19
N PRO A 128 -2.01 -60.28 -29.94
CA PRO A 128 -3.40 -60.72 -29.99
C PRO A 128 -3.84 -61.53 -28.76
N ASN A 129 -5.15 -61.79 -28.64
CA ASN A 129 -5.72 -62.72 -27.65
C ASN A 129 -6.02 -64.09 -28.29
N GLN A 130 -5.45 -65.18 -27.75
CA GLN A 130 -5.65 -66.54 -28.26
C GLN A 130 -6.27 -67.45 -27.19
N LEU A 131 -7.40 -68.08 -27.52
CA LEU A 131 -8.10 -69.02 -26.65
C LEU A 131 -7.38 -70.38 -26.58
N ASP A 132 -7.22 -70.92 -25.36
CA ASP A 132 -6.41 -72.11 -25.03
C ASP A 132 -6.71 -73.41 -25.81
N SER A 133 -7.83 -73.48 -26.55
CA SER A 133 -8.31 -74.71 -27.20
C SER A 133 -7.98 -74.85 -28.68
N LEU A 134 -7.37 -73.85 -29.34
CA LEU A 134 -7.28 -73.83 -30.81
C LEU A 134 -5.92 -73.30 -31.30
N VAL A 135 -5.12 -74.21 -31.88
CA VAL A 135 -3.83 -73.94 -32.55
C VAL A 135 -3.94 -74.49 -33.98
N ASP A 136 -4.30 -73.62 -34.92
CA ASP A 136 -4.10 -73.88 -36.35
C ASP A 136 -2.87 -73.07 -36.82
N PRO A 137 -1.73 -73.71 -37.07
CA PRO A 137 -0.52 -73.02 -37.53
C PRO A 137 -0.67 -72.41 -38.93
N ASP A 138 -1.68 -72.81 -39.71
CA ASP A 138 -1.94 -72.25 -41.05
C ASP A 138 -2.80 -70.98 -41.00
N ASN A 139 -3.47 -70.70 -39.87
CA ASN A 139 -4.36 -69.55 -39.67
C ASN A 139 -3.97 -68.74 -38.42
N MET A 140 -2.76 -68.16 -38.44
CA MET A 140 -2.26 -67.30 -37.36
C MET A 140 -3.01 -65.96 -37.33
N GLY A 141 -3.50 -65.54 -36.17
CA GLY A 141 -4.03 -64.18 -36.00
C GLY A 141 -2.94 -63.15 -35.75
N THR A 142 -3.22 -61.89 -36.08
CA THR A 142 -2.30 -60.76 -35.91
C THR A 142 -2.97 -59.60 -35.21
N GLY A 143 -2.32 -59.04 -34.19
CA GLY A 143 -2.71 -57.81 -33.53
C GLY A 143 -1.68 -56.72 -33.75
N HIS A 144 -2.12 -55.53 -34.14
CA HIS A 144 -1.25 -54.36 -34.24
C HIS A 144 -1.90 -53.15 -33.56
N VAL A 145 -1.13 -52.44 -32.73
CA VAL A 145 -1.56 -51.17 -32.15
C VAL A 145 -0.56 -50.07 -32.50
N ASP A 146 -1.05 -48.98 -33.07
CA ASP A 146 -0.30 -47.75 -33.28
C ASP A 146 -0.74 -46.71 -32.22
N LEU A 147 0.16 -46.39 -31.29
CA LEU A 147 -0.06 -45.41 -30.22
C LEU A 147 0.66 -44.10 -30.56
N LEU A 148 0.02 -43.31 -31.42
CA LEU A 148 0.53 -42.09 -32.02
C LEU A 148 0.31 -40.83 -31.16
N GLY A 149 -0.67 -40.86 -30.26
CA GLY A 149 -1.03 -39.84 -29.28
C GLY A 149 -1.94 -40.43 -28.20
N GLY A 150 -2.47 -39.62 -27.28
CA GLY A 150 -3.41 -40.11 -26.24
C GLY A 150 -2.80 -41.13 -25.26
N SER A 151 -3.64 -41.85 -24.53
CA SER A 151 -3.22 -42.88 -23.58
C SER A 151 -4.04 -44.17 -23.65
N ILE A 152 -3.39 -45.30 -23.40
CA ILE A 152 -4.05 -46.56 -23.07
C ILE A 152 -3.64 -46.96 -21.66
N GLU A 153 -4.61 -47.06 -20.76
CA GLU A 153 -4.43 -47.48 -19.39
C GLU A 153 -5.04 -48.88 -19.18
N CYS A 154 -4.28 -49.82 -18.60
CA CYS A 154 -4.76 -51.18 -18.40
C CYS A 154 -4.27 -51.81 -17.08
N SER A 155 -5.07 -52.71 -16.50
CA SER A 155 -4.64 -53.45 -15.30
C SER A 155 -3.63 -54.56 -15.59
N SER A 156 -3.62 -55.09 -16.81
CA SER A 156 -2.66 -56.09 -17.28
C SER A 156 -2.45 -55.95 -18.77
N PHE A 157 -1.21 -56.13 -19.20
CA PHE A 157 -0.81 -56.01 -20.60
C PHE A 157 -0.15 -57.29 -21.07
N LEU A 158 -0.61 -57.82 -22.22
CA LEU A 158 -0.03 -58.99 -22.87
C LEU A 158 0.16 -58.73 -24.36
N ILE A 159 1.39 -58.95 -24.84
CA ILE A 159 1.64 -59.20 -26.25
C ILE A 159 1.89 -60.70 -26.41
N GLY A 160 0.95 -61.40 -27.07
CA GLY A 160 0.92 -62.85 -27.22
C GLY A 160 0.60 -63.64 -25.93
N ASN A 161 0.02 -64.84 -26.07
CA ASN A 161 -0.35 -65.70 -24.95
C ASN A 161 0.74 -66.74 -24.64
N ARG A 162 1.70 -66.41 -23.75
CA ARG A 162 2.53 -67.28 -22.86
C ARG A 162 3.07 -68.65 -23.35
N GLN A 163 2.94 -69.05 -24.61
CA GLN A 163 3.58 -70.22 -25.19
C GLN A 163 4.77 -69.78 -26.02
N VAL A 164 5.96 -70.03 -25.49
CA VAL A 164 7.22 -69.90 -26.24
C VAL A 164 7.28 -71.10 -27.20
N GLY A 165 6.85 -70.93 -28.46
CA GLY A 165 6.90 -71.98 -29.49
C GLY A 165 6.11 -71.65 -30.77
N GLN A 166 6.49 -72.23 -31.91
CA GLN A 166 5.83 -72.04 -33.21
C GLN A 166 4.31 -72.29 -33.13
N GLY A 167 3.49 -71.28 -33.47
CA GLY A 167 2.04 -71.41 -33.68
C GLY A 167 1.12 -70.45 -32.90
N GLY A 168 1.66 -69.50 -32.10
CA GLY A 168 0.87 -68.45 -31.44
C GLY A 168 0.83 -67.15 -32.26
N GLY A 169 -0.30 -66.44 -32.28
CA GLY A 169 -0.50 -65.23 -33.12
C GLY A 169 0.56 -64.13 -32.95
N ILE A 170 0.66 -63.20 -33.92
CA ILE A 170 1.70 -62.16 -33.98
C ILE A 170 1.15 -60.84 -33.41
N GLY A 171 1.76 -60.35 -32.33
CA GLY A 171 1.37 -59.10 -31.68
C GLY A 171 2.44 -58.04 -31.75
N THR A 172 2.05 -56.81 -32.08
CA THR A 172 2.98 -55.67 -32.13
C THR A 172 2.32 -54.39 -31.63
N LEU A 173 3.11 -53.55 -30.96
CA LEU A 173 2.74 -52.21 -30.51
C LEU A 173 3.81 -51.22 -31.00
N ARG A 174 3.39 -50.12 -31.62
CA ARG A 174 4.27 -49.01 -32.00
C ARG A 174 3.90 -47.79 -31.18
N VAL A 175 4.85 -47.18 -30.48
CA VAL A 175 4.62 -46.00 -29.61
C VAL A 175 5.45 -44.83 -30.14
N THR A 176 4.82 -43.71 -30.46
CA THR A 176 5.52 -42.49 -30.90
C THR A 176 5.16 -41.28 -30.06
N GLY A 177 3.90 -40.83 -30.08
CA GLY A 177 3.43 -39.68 -29.31
C GLY A 177 2.45 -40.00 -28.18
N GLY A 178 1.97 -41.25 -28.07
CA GLY A 178 1.05 -41.66 -27.01
C GLY A 178 1.73 -42.40 -25.85
N THR A 179 0.95 -42.68 -24.81
CA THR A 179 1.42 -43.25 -23.53
C THR A 179 0.71 -44.55 -23.18
N LEU A 180 1.46 -45.62 -22.90
CA LEU A 180 0.91 -46.85 -22.32
C LEU A 180 1.13 -46.84 -20.80
N ILE A 181 0.05 -47.06 -20.04
CA ILE A 181 0.05 -47.10 -18.57
C ILE A 181 -0.45 -48.48 -18.12
N VAL A 182 0.32 -49.16 -17.28
CA VAL A 182 0.00 -50.52 -16.80
C VAL A 182 0.06 -50.55 -15.27
N GLU A 183 -0.98 -51.07 -14.62
CA GLU A 183 -1.00 -51.23 -13.17
C GLU A 183 0.14 -52.14 -12.66
N GLY A 184 0.78 -51.73 -11.57
CA GLY A 184 1.88 -52.46 -10.94
C GLY A 184 3.23 -52.29 -11.63
N ASP A 185 4.25 -52.95 -11.06
CA ASP A 185 5.62 -52.97 -11.59
C ASP A 185 5.74 -54.02 -12.69
N CYS A 186 5.69 -53.56 -13.94
CA CYS A 186 5.72 -54.36 -15.16
C CYS A 186 6.99 -54.09 -15.99
N ILE A 187 8.01 -53.44 -15.41
CA ILE A 187 9.22 -53.02 -16.12
C ILE A 187 9.88 -54.18 -16.86
N ASP A 188 10.17 -55.28 -16.16
CA ASP A 188 10.84 -56.45 -16.75
C ASP A 188 10.03 -57.08 -17.88
N GLN A 189 8.70 -57.11 -17.75
CA GLN A 189 7.81 -57.67 -18.75
C GLN A 189 7.81 -56.82 -20.02
N ILE A 190 7.59 -55.51 -19.88
CA ILE A 190 7.50 -54.60 -21.03
C ILE A 190 8.86 -54.43 -21.70
N GLN A 191 9.95 -54.37 -20.92
CA GLN A 191 11.30 -54.37 -21.46
C GLN A 191 11.58 -55.64 -22.26
N GLY A 192 11.14 -56.81 -21.77
CA GLY A 192 11.24 -58.07 -22.53
C GLY A 192 10.51 -58.02 -23.88
N TYR A 193 9.39 -57.30 -23.99
CA TYR A 193 8.69 -57.10 -25.27
C TYR A 193 9.40 -56.11 -26.19
N ILE A 194 10.03 -55.07 -25.65
CA ILE A 194 10.88 -54.13 -26.41
C ILE A 194 12.09 -54.87 -26.98
N ASP A 195 12.80 -55.63 -26.15
CA ASP A 195 14.01 -56.38 -26.53
C ASP A 195 13.71 -57.46 -27.59
N ALA A 196 12.51 -58.06 -27.52
CA ALA A 196 12.04 -59.02 -28.52
C ALA A 196 11.54 -58.37 -29.83
N GLY A 197 11.48 -57.03 -29.90
CA GLY A 197 11.03 -56.27 -31.07
C GLY A 197 9.51 -56.23 -31.25
N TYR A 198 8.73 -56.62 -30.22
CA TYR A 198 7.27 -56.54 -30.27
C TYR A 198 6.74 -55.15 -29.96
N ILE A 199 7.51 -54.36 -29.21
CA ILE A 199 7.23 -52.95 -28.98
C ILE A 199 8.31 -52.13 -29.67
N THR A 200 7.90 -51.20 -30.53
CA THR A 200 8.81 -50.39 -31.35
C THR A 200 8.45 -48.92 -31.30
N SER A 201 9.37 -48.08 -31.78
CA SER A 201 9.15 -46.66 -32.01
C SER A 201 9.79 -46.25 -33.34
N ASP A 202 9.56 -45.02 -33.76
CA ASP A 202 10.12 -44.48 -35.00
C ASP A 202 11.62 -44.27 -34.90
N GLU A 203 12.30 -44.33 -36.06
CA GLU A 203 13.73 -44.07 -36.17
C GLU A 203 14.06 -42.69 -35.59
N GLY A 204 15.02 -42.64 -34.65
CA GLY A 204 15.40 -41.42 -33.93
C GLY A 204 14.65 -41.16 -32.62
N ARG A 205 13.73 -42.04 -32.22
CA ARG A 205 13.06 -41.99 -30.92
C ARG A 205 13.54 -43.12 -29.99
N VAL A 206 13.45 -42.89 -28.69
CA VAL A 206 13.80 -43.88 -27.66
C VAL A 206 12.60 -44.18 -26.79
N LEU A 207 12.30 -45.47 -26.58
CA LEU A 207 11.30 -45.93 -25.63
C LEU A 207 11.86 -45.84 -24.21
N VAL A 208 11.10 -45.24 -23.30
CA VAL A 208 11.49 -45.08 -21.90
C VAL A 208 10.39 -45.65 -21.02
N LEU A 209 10.83 -46.45 -20.05
CA LEU A 209 10.01 -47.08 -19.04
C LEU A 209 10.32 -46.48 -17.67
N ASP A 210 9.27 -46.19 -16.91
CA ASP A 210 9.38 -45.89 -15.49
C ASP A 210 8.29 -46.59 -14.68
N TYR A 211 8.59 -46.88 -13.41
CA TYR A 211 7.63 -47.37 -12.44
C TYR A 211 7.57 -46.39 -11.27
N ASN A 212 6.36 -46.01 -10.85
CA ASN A 212 6.08 -45.04 -9.79
C ASN A 212 6.59 -43.60 -10.02
N ALA A 213 7.33 -43.31 -11.09
CA ALA A 213 7.90 -41.98 -11.30
C ALA A 213 6.92 -41.03 -11.97
N THR A 214 6.28 -41.48 -13.07
CA THR A 214 5.28 -40.69 -13.80
C THR A 214 3.87 -40.93 -13.25
N ASN A 215 3.53 -42.18 -12.95
CA ASN A 215 2.22 -42.56 -12.40
C ASN A 215 2.41 -43.45 -11.15
N SER A 216 1.87 -43.01 -10.00
CA SER A 216 2.00 -43.75 -8.74
C SER A 216 1.28 -45.10 -8.80
N GLY A 217 1.98 -46.16 -8.41
CA GLY A 217 1.51 -47.56 -8.45
C GLY A 217 1.61 -48.23 -9.83
N LYS A 218 2.08 -47.53 -10.87
CA LYS A 218 1.96 -47.98 -12.27
C LYS A 218 3.29 -47.91 -13.02
N THR A 219 3.39 -48.72 -14.06
CA THR A 219 4.44 -48.66 -15.08
C THR A 219 3.99 -47.80 -16.24
N THR A 220 4.81 -46.83 -16.65
CA THR A 220 4.52 -45.93 -17.78
C THR A 220 5.55 -46.16 -18.88
N LEU A 221 5.06 -46.33 -20.12
CA LEU A 221 5.87 -46.40 -21.34
C LEU A 221 5.55 -45.22 -22.25
N VAL A 222 6.58 -44.47 -22.61
CA VAL A 222 6.51 -43.34 -23.56
C VAL A 222 7.69 -43.38 -24.54
N SER A 223 7.59 -42.60 -25.62
CA SER A 223 8.65 -42.44 -26.61
C SER A 223 9.13 -40.98 -26.68
N TYR A 224 10.44 -40.77 -26.59
CA TYR A 224 11.08 -39.45 -26.60
C TYR A 224 11.85 -39.17 -27.88
N SER A 225 11.78 -37.93 -28.38
CA SER A 225 12.59 -37.41 -29.49
C SER A 225 13.55 -36.32 -28.99
N GLY A 226 14.81 -36.65 -28.72
CA GLY A 226 15.84 -35.68 -28.32
C GLY A 226 17.10 -36.33 -27.70
N PRO A 227 18.22 -35.58 -27.55
CA PRO A 227 19.39 -36.06 -26.83
C PRO A 227 19.03 -36.31 -25.35
N LEU A 228 19.19 -37.56 -24.92
CA LEU A 228 18.83 -38.03 -23.57
C LEU A 228 19.42 -37.13 -22.48
N GLY A 229 18.55 -36.57 -21.62
CA GLY A 229 18.94 -35.87 -20.40
C GLY A 229 19.16 -34.35 -20.53
N GLN A 230 18.95 -33.72 -21.68
CA GLN A 230 19.01 -32.25 -21.78
C GLN A 230 17.65 -31.60 -21.59
N ALA A 231 17.60 -30.44 -20.93
CA ALA A 231 16.41 -29.59 -20.90
C ALA A 231 16.07 -29.08 -22.31
N GLN A 232 14.79 -28.95 -22.62
CA GLN A 232 14.25 -28.57 -23.94
C GLN A 232 13.08 -27.60 -23.78
N SER A 233 12.60 -27.07 -24.91
CA SER A 233 11.43 -26.18 -25.00
C SER A 233 11.50 -24.96 -24.06
N PRO A 234 12.56 -24.13 -24.18
CA PRO A 234 12.69 -22.94 -23.35
C PRO A 234 11.54 -21.96 -23.59
N SER A 235 11.05 -21.37 -22.51
CA SER A 235 10.21 -20.18 -22.53
C SER A 235 10.85 -19.13 -21.61
N PRO A 236 11.25 -17.95 -22.12
CA PRO A 236 11.13 -17.47 -23.51
C PRO A 236 11.85 -18.36 -24.53
N GLU A 237 11.32 -18.40 -25.76
CA GLU A 237 11.90 -19.19 -26.85
C GLU A 237 13.36 -18.79 -27.12
N ASN A 238 14.18 -19.77 -27.50
CA ASN A 238 15.59 -19.51 -27.79
C ASN A 238 15.75 -18.53 -28.96
N SER A 239 16.58 -17.51 -28.77
CA SER A 239 16.83 -16.38 -29.66
C SER A 239 15.63 -15.47 -29.91
N ALA A 240 14.61 -15.51 -29.04
CA ALA A 240 13.50 -14.57 -29.10
C ALA A 240 13.98 -13.12 -28.90
N THR A 241 13.40 -12.18 -29.63
CA THR A 241 13.69 -10.75 -29.53
C THR A 241 12.42 -9.99 -29.13
N GLU A 242 12.56 -8.76 -28.63
CA GLU A 242 11.44 -7.93 -28.17
C GLU A 242 10.61 -8.62 -27.09
N VAL A 243 11.25 -9.42 -26.22
CA VAL A 243 10.55 -10.11 -25.15
C VAL A 243 10.25 -9.13 -24.01
N TYR A 244 9.01 -9.14 -23.52
CA TYR A 244 8.52 -8.26 -22.46
C TYR A 244 7.85 -9.06 -21.34
N GLY A 245 7.90 -8.54 -20.11
CA GLY A 245 7.14 -9.08 -18.99
C GLY A 245 7.52 -10.52 -18.61
N ILE A 246 8.79 -10.90 -18.76
CA ILE A 246 9.24 -12.27 -18.42
C ILE A 246 9.25 -12.42 -16.90
N LEU A 247 8.16 -12.89 -16.30
CA LEU A 247 8.09 -13.17 -14.87
C LEU A 247 8.79 -14.50 -14.50
N LYS A 248 8.94 -15.41 -15.47
CA LYS A 248 9.57 -16.72 -15.25
C LYS A 248 10.16 -17.31 -16.51
N LEU A 249 11.27 -18.02 -16.36
CA LEU A 249 11.86 -18.93 -17.33
C LEU A 249 11.29 -20.33 -17.10
N ASN A 250 10.92 -21.06 -18.15
CA ASN A 250 10.39 -22.44 -18.05
C ASN A 250 11.04 -23.35 -19.10
N TRP A 251 11.09 -24.65 -18.79
CA TRP A 251 11.53 -25.71 -19.72
C TRP A 251 10.71 -26.98 -19.48
N ASP A 252 10.80 -27.95 -20.39
CA ASP A 252 10.14 -29.24 -20.21
C ASP A 252 10.78 -30.06 -19.09
N VAL A 253 9.98 -30.86 -18.37
CA VAL A 253 10.50 -31.83 -17.40
C VAL A 253 11.47 -32.80 -18.10
N VAL A 254 12.67 -32.96 -17.55
CA VAL A 254 13.65 -33.90 -18.09
C VAL A 254 13.43 -35.28 -17.46
N PRO A 255 13.20 -36.35 -18.25
CA PRO A 255 12.95 -37.68 -17.73
C PRO A 255 14.10 -38.22 -16.87
N ALA A 256 13.75 -38.84 -15.74
CA ALA A 256 14.69 -39.35 -14.74
C ALA A 256 15.65 -38.30 -14.15
N ALA A 257 15.35 -37.01 -14.28
CA ALA A 257 16.05 -35.97 -13.55
C ALA A 257 15.63 -35.96 -12.07
N THR A 258 16.60 -35.81 -11.17
CA THR A 258 16.43 -35.63 -9.74
C THR A 258 16.47 -34.15 -9.33
N GLY A 259 16.88 -33.25 -10.24
CA GLY A 259 16.91 -31.80 -10.06
C GLY A 259 17.57 -31.09 -11.26
N TYR A 260 17.72 -29.78 -11.18
CA TYR A 260 18.36 -28.94 -12.19
C TYR A 260 19.33 -27.94 -11.57
N ASN A 261 20.40 -27.60 -12.28
CA ASN A 261 21.24 -26.44 -12.03
C ASN A 261 21.03 -25.42 -13.14
N LEU A 262 20.51 -24.24 -12.80
CA LEU A 262 20.26 -23.15 -13.73
C LEU A 262 21.42 -22.17 -13.74
N TYR A 263 21.76 -21.72 -14.95
CA TYR A 263 22.70 -20.64 -15.20
C TYR A 263 21.99 -19.51 -15.96
N PHE A 264 22.18 -18.26 -15.56
CA PHE A 264 21.52 -17.08 -16.13
C PHE A 264 22.45 -15.86 -16.07
N GLY A 265 22.47 -15.02 -17.12
CA GLY A 265 23.23 -13.77 -17.12
C GLY A 265 23.32 -13.13 -18.51
N THR A 266 24.17 -12.11 -18.65
CA THR A 266 24.39 -11.40 -19.93
C THR A 266 25.66 -11.86 -20.69
N ASP A 267 26.44 -12.79 -20.12
CA ASP A 267 27.62 -13.37 -20.76
C ASP A 267 27.22 -14.51 -21.71
N SER A 268 27.44 -14.29 -23.02
CA SER A 268 27.16 -15.25 -24.09
C SER A 268 28.00 -16.54 -24.07
N SER A 269 29.09 -16.57 -23.31
CA SER A 269 30.04 -17.68 -23.26
C SER A 269 29.91 -18.51 -21.99
N ALA A 270 29.54 -17.87 -20.88
CA ALA A 270 29.44 -18.51 -19.56
C ALA A 270 28.44 -17.76 -18.66
N PRO A 271 27.12 -18.02 -18.77
CA PRO A 271 26.16 -17.47 -17.82
C PRO A 271 26.46 -17.95 -16.39
N SER A 272 26.25 -17.07 -15.41
CA SER A 272 26.52 -17.34 -13.99
C SER A 272 25.56 -18.37 -13.42
N PHE A 273 26.01 -19.17 -12.45
CA PHE A 273 25.12 -20.05 -11.70
C PHE A 273 24.07 -19.22 -10.97
N ALA A 274 22.80 -19.54 -11.18
CA ALA A 274 21.67 -18.79 -10.64
C ALA A 274 20.97 -19.54 -9.50
N ALA A 275 20.62 -20.82 -9.69
CA ALA A 275 19.91 -21.61 -8.68
C ALA A 275 20.00 -23.12 -8.92
N SER A 276 19.79 -23.90 -7.84
CA SER A 276 19.46 -25.33 -7.91
C SER A 276 17.95 -25.53 -7.72
N ILE A 277 17.32 -26.31 -8.60
CA ILE A 277 15.87 -26.36 -8.74
C ILE A 277 15.37 -27.81 -8.65
N PRO A 278 14.31 -28.12 -7.87
CA PRO A 278 13.76 -29.47 -7.78
C PRO A 278 13.22 -29.99 -9.12
N ALA A 279 13.29 -31.30 -9.36
CA ALA A 279 12.81 -31.92 -10.61
C ALA A 279 11.33 -31.64 -10.91
N THR A 280 10.53 -31.44 -9.84
CA THR A 280 9.09 -31.17 -9.90
C THR A 280 8.73 -29.74 -10.32
N HIS A 281 9.70 -28.84 -10.43
CA HIS A 281 9.49 -27.41 -10.71
C HIS A 281 10.41 -26.91 -11.82
N PRO A 282 10.17 -27.23 -13.10
CA PRO A 282 11.06 -26.84 -14.21
C PRO A 282 10.89 -25.36 -14.61
N SER A 283 11.05 -24.46 -13.63
CA SER A 283 10.86 -23.03 -13.79
C SER A 283 11.78 -22.22 -12.87
N PHE A 284 12.09 -20.99 -13.25
CA PHE A 284 12.88 -20.04 -12.46
C PHE A 284 12.35 -18.62 -12.63
N ILE A 285 12.29 -17.85 -11.54
CA ILE A 285 11.93 -16.44 -11.55
C ILE A 285 13.24 -15.64 -11.49
N PRO A 286 13.67 -14.99 -12.59
CA PRO A 286 14.85 -14.13 -12.54
C PRO A 286 14.55 -12.83 -11.75
N ASP A 287 15.59 -12.07 -11.44
CA ASP A 287 15.38 -10.66 -11.07
C ASP A 287 14.79 -9.89 -12.28
N PRO A 288 14.14 -8.74 -12.06
CA PRO A 288 13.72 -7.87 -13.15
C PRO A 288 14.84 -7.65 -14.17
N LEU A 289 14.50 -7.63 -15.46
CA LEU A 289 15.46 -7.61 -16.57
C LEU A 289 15.61 -6.22 -17.20
N ASP A 290 16.83 -5.88 -17.63
CA ASP A 290 17.13 -4.59 -18.25
C ASP A 290 16.56 -4.56 -19.66
N TYR A 291 16.11 -3.38 -20.11
CA TYR A 291 15.61 -3.20 -21.47
C TYR A 291 16.73 -3.34 -22.51
N ASN A 292 16.36 -3.72 -23.73
CA ASN A 292 17.24 -3.86 -24.88
C ASN A 292 18.53 -4.66 -24.58
N THR A 293 18.39 -5.69 -23.74
CA THR A 293 19.50 -6.49 -23.22
C THR A 293 19.30 -7.95 -23.60
N THR A 294 20.37 -8.58 -24.07
CA THR A 294 20.36 -10.01 -24.40
C THR A 294 20.83 -10.81 -23.20
N TYR A 295 19.96 -11.70 -22.72
CA TYR A 295 20.23 -12.63 -21.65
C TYR A 295 20.49 -14.02 -22.22
N TYR A 296 21.39 -14.75 -21.57
CA TYR A 296 21.79 -16.11 -21.89
C TYR A 296 21.53 -17.00 -20.70
N TRP A 297 20.99 -18.18 -20.95
CA TRP A 297 20.62 -19.10 -19.88
C TRP A 297 20.70 -20.56 -20.30
N ARG A 298 20.94 -21.42 -19.32
CA ARG A 298 21.14 -22.85 -19.53
C ARG A 298 20.64 -23.62 -18.32
N VAL A 299 20.02 -24.77 -18.58
CA VAL A 299 19.56 -25.70 -17.54
C VAL A 299 20.33 -27.01 -17.66
N ASP A 300 21.13 -27.33 -16.64
CA ASP A 300 21.81 -28.62 -16.55
C ASP A 300 20.96 -29.57 -15.70
N SER A 301 20.61 -30.74 -16.24
CA SER A 301 19.80 -31.72 -15.48
C SER A 301 20.69 -32.60 -14.61
N LEU A 302 20.20 -32.95 -13.43
CA LEU A 302 20.86 -33.86 -12.49
C LEU A 302 20.19 -35.22 -12.57
N ARG A 303 20.97 -36.29 -12.77
CA ARG A 303 20.49 -37.68 -12.82
C ARG A 303 21.37 -38.54 -11.94
N ASN A 304 20.93 -38.79 -10.70
CA ASN A 304 21.74 -39.46 -9.68
C ASN A 304 23.09 -38.75 -9.45
N ALA A 305 24.22 -39.36 -9.83
CA ALA A 305 25.56 -38.80 -9.69
C ALA A 305 26.07 -38.07 -10.96
N GLU A 306 25.26 -38.00 -12.02
CA GLU A 306 25.61 -37.39 -13.30
C GLU A 306 24.91 -36.04 -13.49
N GLN A 307 25.64 -35.04 -14.00
CA GLN A 307 25.08 -33.77 -14.47
C GLN A 307 25.17 -33.74 -15.99
N VAL A 308 24.03 -33.58 -16.66
CA VAL A 308 23.94 -33.46 -18.11
C VAL A 308 23.78 -31.99 -18.47
N THR A 309 24.81 -31.42 -19.11
CA THR A 309 24.81 -30.01 -19.52
C THR A 309 23.77 -29.75 -20.60
N GLY A 310 22.91 -28.74 -20.38
CA GLY A 310 21.88 -28.32 -21.32
C GLY A 310 22.40 -27.48 -22.47
N GLN A 311 21.49 -27.11 -23.38
CA GLN A 311 21.81 -26.15 -24.44
C GLN A 311 21.80 -24.72 -23.89
N LEU A 312 22.70 -23.87 -24.41
CA LEU A 312 22.68 -22.45 -24.12
C LEU A 312 21.57 -21.78 -24.94
N TRP A 313 20.62 -21.17 -24.25
CA TRP A 313 19.54 -20.38 -24.83
C TRP A 313 19.80 -18.90 -24.63
N SER A 314 19.15 -18.08 -25.46
CA SER A 314 19.18 -16.63 -25.32
C SER A 314 17.82 -16.00 -25.59
N PHE A 315 17.62 -14.80 -25.10
CA PHE A 315 16.54 -13.92 -25.56
C PHE A 315 16.96 -12.45 -25.37
N THR A 316 16.37 -11.55 -26.15
CA THR A 316 16.60 -10.11 -26.06
C THR A 316 15.33 -9.42 -25.59
N THR A 317 15.44 -8.67 -24.48
CA THR A 317 14.32 -7.87 -23.96
C THR A 317 14.01 -6.70 -24.90
N GLN A 318 12.76 -6.26 -24.90
CA GLN A 318 12.33 -5.11 -25.71
C GLN A 318 13.03 -3.80 -25.32
N ALA A 319 12.95 -2.80 -26.19
CA ALA A 319 13.37 -1.44 -25.87
C ALA A 319 12.57 -0.85 -24.69
N ALA A 320 13.17 0.12 -23.99
CA ALA A 320 12.49 0.80 -22.88
C ALA A 320 11.23 1.52 -23.42
N PRO A 321 10.08 1.38 -22.75
CA PRO A 321 8.86 2.04 -23.19
C PRO A 321 9.03 3.55 -23.07
N VAL A 322 8.50 4.28 -24.04
CA VAL A 322 8.31 5.73 -23.90
C VAL A 322 7.20 5.93 -22.88
N ILE A 323 7.54 6.51 -21.74
CA ILE A 323 6.56 6.80 -20.69
C ILE A 323 5.85 8.10 -21.06
N GLU A 324 4.54 8.02 -21.28
CA GLU A 324 3.70 9.21 -21.41
C GLU A 324 3.79 10.01 -20.11
N GLU A 325 4.13 11.30 -20.16
CA GLU A 325 4.10 12.14 -18.96
C GLU A 325 2.65 12.52 -18.66
N VAL A 326 2.20 12.23 -17.44
CA VAL A 326 0.94 12.70 -16.90
C VAL A 326 1.22 13.83 -15.91
N VAL A 327 0.26 14.74 -15.76
CA VAL A 327 0.30 15.80 -14.74
C VAL A 327 -1.08 15.91 -14.08
N PRO A 328 -1.14 16.22 -12.78
CA PRO A 328 -2.42 16.41 -12.11
C PRO A 328 -3.22 17.58 -12.72
N PRO A 329 -4.56 17.51 -12.70
CA PRO A 329 -5.39 18.65 -13.04
C PRO A 329 -5.16 19.82 -12.08
N VAL A 330 -4.89 21.01 -12.64
CA VAL A 330 -4.76 22.24 -11.86
C VAL A 330 -6.11 22.63 -11.26
N THR A 331 -6.12 22.93 -9.95
CA THR A 331 -7.30 23.37 -9.20
C THR A 331 -6.97 24.63 -8.41
N ASP A 332 -7.91 25.58 -8.34
CA ASP A 332 -7.86 26.67 -7.36
C ASP A 332 -8.33 26.12 -6.00
N TYR A 333 -7.40 25.49 -5.27
CA TYR A 333 -7.66 24.88 -3.98
C TYR A 333 -7.98 25.91 -2.90
N CYS A 334 -7.38 27.11 -2.98
CA CYS A 334 -7.73 28.20 -2.07
C CYS A 334 -9.20 28.60 -2.23
N ALA A 335 -9.72 28.70 -3.45
CA ALA A 335 -11.15 28.93 -3.67
C ALA A 335 -12.02 27.72 -3.27
N MET A 336 -11.57 26.49 -3.56
CA MET A 336 -12.27 25.26 -3.16
C MET A 336 -12.45 25.15 -1.63
N LEU A 337 -11.44 25.58 -0.87
CA LEU A 337 -11.41 25.52 0.59
C LEU A 337 -12.02 26.77 1.25
N SER A 338 -12.69 27.64 0.51
CA SER A 338 -13.34 28.82 1.10
C SER A 338 -14.48 28.41 2.04
N GLN A 339 -14.45 28.91 3.28
CA GLN A 339 -15.40 28.55 4.33
C GLN A 339 -15.96 29.80 5.00
N GLU A 340 -17.27 29.87 5.18
CA GLU A 340 -17.88 30.90 6.04
C GLU A 340 -17.76 30.46 7.50
N ILE A 341 -17.05 31.23 8.34
CA ILE A 341 -16.61 30.85 9.69
C ILE A 341 -17.10 31.78 10.82
N GLN A 342 -17.83 32.87 10.52
CA GLN A 342 -18.25 33.83 11.55
C GLN A 342 -19.11 33.14 12.62
N GLY A 343 -18.70 33.28 13.89
CA GLY A 343 -19.38 32.65 15.03
C GLY A 343 -19.22 31.12 15.11
N LYS A 344 -18.36 30.52 14.28
CA LYS A 344 -18.10 29.07 14.25
C LYS A 344 -16.68 28.75 14.72
N LYS A 345 -15.68 29.45 14.17
CA LYS A 345 -14.26 29.32 14.51
C LYS A 345 -13.54 30.66 14.34
N HIS A 346 -12.37 30.82 14.96
CA HIS A 346 -11.54 32.01 14.77
C HIS A 346 -10.91 32.04 13.38
N GLY A 347 -10.53 33.23 12.90
CA GLY A 347 -9.67 33.36 11.72
C GLY A 347 -8.25 32.87 12.03
N PHE A 348 -7.59 32.24 11.06
CA PHE A 348 -6.17 31.87 11.17
C PHE A 348 -5.46 32.11 9.83
N LEU A 349 -4.35 32.84 9.84
CA LEU A 349 -3.47 33.00 8.68
C LEU A 349 -2.03 32.77 9.11
N ALA A 350 -1.22 32.23 8.21
CA ALA A 350 0.19 31.96 8.45
C ALA A 350 1.07 32.46 7.29
N GLY A 351 2.18 33.11 7.66
CA GLY A 351 3.39 33.32 6.88
C GLY A 351 4.47 32.33 7.31
N ASN A 352 5.73 32.65 7.02
CA ASN A 352 6.88 31.89 7.50
C ASN A 352 7.18 32.23 8.97
N LYS A 353 7.26 33.54 9.29
CA LYS A 353 7.55 34.07 10.63
C LYS A 353 6.42 34.91 11.23
N THR A 354 5.27 35.00 10.57
CA THR A 354 4.10 35.73 11.07
C THR A 354 2.88 34.83 11.11
N ASN A 355 2.11 34.90 12.19
CA ASN A 355 0.79 34.31 12.30
C ASN A 355 -0.24 35.38 12.64
N TYR A 356 -1.50 35.14 12.28
CA TYR A 356 -2.63 35.99 12.64
C TYR A 356 -3.79 35.16 13.14
N ILE A 357 -4.33 35.53 14.30
CA ILE A 357 -5.55 34.97 14.86
C ILE A 357 -6.61 36.07 14.99
N GLY A 358 -7.78 35.82 14.40
CA GLY A 358 -8.90 36.75 14.38
C GLY A 358 -9.82 36.58 15.57
N GLY A 359 -9.91 37.60 16.44
CA GLY A 359 -10.58 37.51 17.74
C GLY A 359 -9.93 36.46 18.67
N PHE A 360 -10.64 36.01 19.70
CA PHE A 360 -10.14 35.02 20.65
C PHE A 360 -11.22 33.99 21.01
N MET A 361 -10.94 32.73 20.68
CA MET A 361 -11.89 31.62 20.86
C MET A 361 -11.18 30.40 21.49
N PRO A 362 -10.78 30.48 22.77
CA PRO A 362 -10.07 29.41 23.47
C PRO A 362 -10.89 28.13 23.50
N SER A 363 -10.33 27.02 23.04
CA SER A 363 -10.99 25.70 23.04
C SER A 363 -12.44 25.74 22.56
N TRP A 364 -12.68 26.40 21.42
CA TRP A 364 -14.00 26.55 20.78
C TRP A 364 -15.03 27.37 21.58
N SER A 365 -14.59 28.14 22.59
CA SER A 365 -15.43 29.05 23.35
C SER A 365 -15.20 30.50 22.95
N GLN A 366 -16.17 31.13 22.29
CA GLN A 366 -16.09 32.53 21.85
C GLN A 366 -15.88 33.47 23.06
N SER A 367 -14.75 34.15 23.10
CA SER A 367 -14.38 35.08 24.18
C SER A 367 -14.16 36.51 23.67
N GLU A 368 -13.72 36.67 22.43
CA GLU A 368 -13.54 37.95 21.75
C GLU A 368 -13.87 37.78 20.25
N ASP A 369 -14.67 38.69 19.69
CA ASP A 369 -14.98 38.71 18.26
C ASP A 369 -13.82 39.30 17.44
N GLU A 370 -13.68 38.82 16.21
CA GLU A 370 -12.90 39.52 15.18
C GLU A 370 -13.47 40.93 14.95
N THR A 371 -12.62 41.87 14.54
CA THR A 371 -13.00 43.24 14.16
C THR A 371 -12.19 43.74 12.96
N ILE A 372 -12.54 44.92 12.46
CA ILE A 372 -11.82 45.57 11.35
C ILE A 372 -10.40 45.96 11.79
N GLY A 373 -9.39 45.66 10.97
CA GLY A 373 -7.96 45.88 11.29
C GLY A 373 -7.20 44.59 11.66
N PHE A 374 -6.45 44.59 12.76
CA PHE A 374 -5.69 43.42 13.21
C PHE A 374 -5.85 43.21 14.72
N THR A 375 -6.55 42.15 15.12
CA THR A 375 -6.65 41.76 16.54
C THR A 375 -5.32 41.22 17.04
N HIS A 376 -4.93 40.01 16.63
CA HIS A 376 -3.76 39.29 17.16
C HIS A 376 -2.80 38.80 16.06
N PRO A 377 -2.13 39.72 15.32
CA PRO A 377 -0.94 39.34 14.57
C PRO A 377 0.22 39.13 15.55
N PHE A 378 1.09 38.17 15.28
CA PHE A 378 2.28 37.92 16.10
C PHE A 378 3.41 37.31 15.28
N HIS A 379 4.64 37.63 15.69
CA HIS A 379 5.86 37.10 15.09
C HIS A 379 6.25 35.77 15.75
N ASN A 380 6.63 34.78 14.96
CA ASN A 380 6.98 33.43 15.37
C ASN A 380 8.24 32.95 14.65
N ASP A 381 9.38 33.16 15.27
CA ASP A 381 10.68 32.62 14.87
C ASP A 381 11.21 31.61 15.90
N LEU A 382 10.31 31.08 16.75
CA LEU A 382 10.62 30.13 17.81
C LEU A 382 11.66 30.61 18.83
N ARG A 383 11.94 31.93 18.96
CA ARG A 383 12.87 32.45 19.98
C ARG A 383 12.40 32.18 21.41
N SER A 384 11.08 32.09 21.61
CA SER A 384 10.47 31.74 22.88
C SER A 384 9.19 30.92 22.66
N ARG A 385 8.93 29.98 23.58
CA ARG A 385 7.65 29.27 23.65
C ARG A 385 6.56 30.05 24.40
N GLY A 386 6.93 31.14 25.08
CA GLY A 386 6.00 31.85 25.94
C GLY A 386 6.27 33.35 26.05
N TYR A 387 6.07 33.88 27.25
CA TYR A 387 5.98 35.33 27.46
C TYR A 387 7.34 36.01 27.55
N GLY A 388 8.39 35.27 27.87
CA GLY A 388 9.73 35.82 28.02
C GLY A 388 10.82 34.81 27.80
N MET A 389 12.06 35.27 28.00
CA MET A 389 13.25 34.48 27.75
C MET A 389 14.20 34.57 28.95
N VAL A 390 14.56 33.42 29.51
CA VAL A 390 15.62 33.30 30.52
C VAL A 390 16.53 32.16 30.13
N GLN A 391 17.79 32.24 30.56
CA GLN A 391 18.72 31.12 30.42
C GLN A 391 18.45 30.10 31.54
N ASP A 392 18.30 28.86 31.15
CA ASP A 392 18.32 27.71 32.04
C ASP A 392 19.29 26.64 31.54
N SER A 393 19.85 25.85 32.45
CA SER A 393 20.78 24.77 32.11
C SER A 393 20.09 23.55 31.51
N ASP A 394 18.83 23.31 31.87
CA ASP A 394 18.06 22.18 31.35
C ASP A 394 17.28 22.54 30.09
N THR A 395 16.72 23.74 29.99
CA THR A 395 15.82 24.11 28.89
C THR A 395 16.38 25.11 27.90
N GLY A 396 17.59 25.62 28.12
CA GLY A 396 18.25 26.58 27.21
C GLY A 396 17.74 28.01 27.40
N TYR A 397 17.78 28.81 26.33
CA TYR A 397 17.34 30.22 26.34
C TYR A 397 16.05 30.39 25.54
N GLY A 398 14.96 30.71 26.23
CA GLY A 398 13.65 30.98 25.61
C GLY A 398 12.52 30.00 25.97
N HIS A 399 12.78 28.97 26.78
CA HIS A 399 11.71 28.11 27.27
C HIS A 399 10.90 28.78 28.38
N ASP A 400 9.57 28.72 28.28
CA ASP A 400 8.61 29.20 29.26
C ASP A 400 7.38 28.29 29.28
N LEU A 401 7.10 27.64 30.42
CA LEU A 401 6.00 26.70 30.59
C LEU A 401 4.63 27.38 30.67
N THR A 402 4.59 28.70 30.90
CA THR A 402 3.34 29.43 31.14
C THR A 402 2.73 30.04 29.86
N GLY A 403 3.48 30.03 28.75
CA GLY A 403 3.26 30.74 27.49
C GLY A 403 2.00 30.48 26.67
N TRP A 404 1.03 29.74 27.19
CA TRP A 404 -0.16 29.31 26.45
C TRP A 404 -0.98 30.48 25.93
N GLU A 405 -1.30 30.44 24.63
CA GLU A 405 -2.09 31.46 23.93
C GLU A 405 -1.58 32.90 24.13
N PHE A 406 -0.26 33.12 24.17
CA PHE A 406 0.26 34.47 24.45
C PHE A 406 -0.16 35.52 23.42
N TYR A 407 -0.45 35.10 22.19
CA TYR A 407 -0.84 35.96 21.09
C TYR A 407 -2.06 36.83 21.42
N LYS A 408 -2.96 36.42 22.32
CA LYS A 408 -4.14 37.23 22.68
C LYS A 408 -3.81 38.57 23.36
N GLU A 409 -2.57 38.71 23.81
CA GLU A 409 -2.05 39.95 24.39
C GLU A 409 -1.43 40.87 23.32
N THR A 410 -1.18 40.38 22.10
CA THR A 410 -0.78 41.21 20.95
C THR A 410 -2.05 41.88 20.44
N LYS A 411 -2.30 43.14 20.82
CA LYS A 411 -3.46 43.91 20.38
C LYS A 411 -3.03 45.10 19.54
N VAL A 412 -3.12 44.99 18.22
CA VAL A 412 -2.35 45.85 17.31
C VAL A 412 -3.16 46.95 16.63
N ALA A 413 -4.31 46.62 16.04
CA ALA A 413 -5.09 47.60 15.28
C ALA A 413 -6.58 47.27 15.36
N TYR A 414 -7.16 47.48 16.53
CA TYR A 414 -8.59 47.35 16.79
C TYR A 414 -9.33 48.55 16.22
N GLY A 415 -10.18 48.32 15.23
CA GLY A 415 -10.87 49.38 14.52
C GLY A 415 -12.18 49.83 15.17
N THR A 416 -12.35 51.15 15.22
CA THR A 416 -13.61 51.85 15.50
C THR A 416 -14.01 52.61 14.24
N VAL A 417 -15.18 52.30 13.68
CA VAL A 417 -15.68 52.99 12.48
C VAL A 417 -16.45 54.23 12.90
N ILE A 418 -16.12 55.38 12.31
CA ILE A 418 -16.71 56.68 12.60
C ILE A 418 -17.51 57.15 11.39
N ILE A 419 -18.83 57.31 11.56
CA ILE A 419 -19.76 57.69 10.50
C ILE A 419 -20.57 58.89 10.98
N ASN A 420 -20.46 60.03 10.29
CA ASN A 420 -21.14 61.28 10.68
C ASN A 420 -20.87 61.71 12.15
N GLY A 421 -19.74 61.30 12.73
CA GLY A 421 -19.37 61.58 14.12
C GLY A 421 -19.87 60.56 15.15
N ASP A 422 -20.69 59.57 14.74
CA ASP A 422 -21.06 58.44 15.59
C ASP A 422 -19.95 57.37 15.55
N HIS A 423 -19.58 56.85 16.73
CA HIS A 423 -18.54 55.84 16.90
C HIS A 423 -19.15 54.44 17.02
N TYR A 424 -18.67 53.52 16.20
CA TYR A 424 -19.00 52.10 16.23
C TYR A 424 -17.73 51.32 16.59
N GLU A 425 -17.54 51.10 17.89
CA GLU A 425 -16.36 50.45 18.44
C GLU A 425 -16.38 48.95 18.12
N ASN A 426 -15.24 48.43 17.65
CA ASN A 426 -15.00 47.01 17.37
C ASN A 426 -16.16 46.29 16.66
N PRO A 427 -16.59 46.76 15.47
CA PRO A 427 -17.73 46.16 14.80
C PRO A 427 -17.45 44.70 14.46
N VAL A 428 -18.37 43.82 14.87
CA VAL A 428 -18.31 42.39 14.57
C VAL A 428 -18.65 42.18 13.08
N PRO A 429 -17.88 41.38 12.33
CA PRO A 429 -18.22 41.03 10.95
C PRO A 429 -19.58 40.35 10.89
N THR A 430 -20.36 40.68 9.86
CA THR A 430 -21.58 39.95 9.52
C THR A 430 -21.31 38.61 8.84
N ALA A 431 -20.13 38.46 8.22
CA ALA A 431 -19.63 37.21 7.64
C ALA A 431 -18.10 37.21 7.61
N MET A 432 -17.50 36.02 7.74
CA MET A 432 -16.06 35.79 7.61
C MET A 432 -15.82 34.62 6.68
N TYR A 433 -15.22 34.84 5.51
CA TYR A 433 -14.83 33.79 4.58
C TYR A 433 -13.35 33.50 4.72
N TRP A 434 -13.01 32.39 5.36
CA TRP A 434 -11.65 31.91 5.52
C TRP A 434 -11.19 31.11 4.30
N ARG A 435 -9.93 31.29 3.92
CA ARG A 435 -9.18 30.46 2.98
C ARG A 435 -7.74 30.29 3.50
N PRO A 436 -6.98 29.29 3.03
CA PRO A 436 -5.58 29.11 3.44
C PRO A 436 -4.64 30.28 3.09
N ASP A 437 -5.00 31.09 2.09
CA ASP A 437 -4.20 32.21 1.59
C ASP A 437 -4.61 33.56 2.18
N TYR A 438 -5.92 33.79 2.41
CA TYR A 438 -6.45 35.03 2.98
C TYR A 438 -7.85 34.85 3.57
N MET A 439 -8.34 35.87 4.27
CA MET A 439 -9.67 35.92 4.85
C MET A 439 -10.43 37.15 4.37
N VAL A 440 -11.73 37.01 4.15
CA VAL A 440 -12.64 38.13 3.83
C VAL A 440 -13.57 38.38 5.01
N CYS A 441 -13.59 39.60 5.53
CA CYS A 441 -14.57 40.04 6.52
C CYS A 441 -15.54 41.05 5.87
N GLU A 442 -16.84 40.85 6.07
CA GLU A 442 -17.89 41.76 5.63
C GLU A 442 -18.57 42.38 6.85
N TYR A 443 -18.84 43.69 6.79
CA TYR A 443 -19.45 44.44 7.89
C TYR A 443 -20.61 45.30 7.38
N SER A 444 -21.59 45.52 8.25
CA SER A 444 -22.68 46.49 8.05
C SER A 444 -22.73 47.42 9.26
N VAL A 445 -22.10 48.59 9.15
CA VAL A 445 -21.88 49.51 10.29
C VAL A 445 -22.60 50.82 10.03
N GLY A 446 -23.54 51.22 10.89
CA GLY A 446 -24.28 52.49 10.72
C GLY A 446 -25.04 52.62 9.38
N GLY A 447 -25.31 51.50 8.69
CA GLY A 447 -25.92 51.48 7.35
C GLY A 447 -24.93 51.55 6.18
N VAL A 448 -23.61 51.57 6.47
CA VAL A 448 -22.51 51.53 5.50
C VAL A 448 -21.98 50.10 5.39
N ALA A 449 -21.78 49.62 4.16
CA ALA A 449 -21.19 48.32 3.90
C ALA A 449 -19.66 48.44 3.77
N ILE A 450 -18.94 47.65 4.56
CA ILE A 450 -17.48 47.62 4.56
C ILE A 450 -17.03 46.19 4.26
N ARG A 451 -16.00 46.06 3.43
CA ARG A 451 -15.38 44.78 3.10
C ARG A 451 -13.87 44.85 3.33
N GLU A 452 -13.33 43.85 3.99
CA GLU A 452 -11.93 43.73 4.35
C GLU A 452 -11.34 42.40 3.85
N GLU A 453 -10.16 42.43 3.24
CA GLU A 453 -9.36 41.26 2.88
C GLU A 453 -8.07 41.25 3.69
N LYS A 454 -7.92 40.25 4.57
CA LYS A 454 -6.73 40.08 5.43
C LYS A 454 -5.86 38.94 4.89
N PHE A 455 -4.57 39.17 4.72
CA PHE A 455 -3.60 38.14 4.31
C PHE A 455 -2.23 38.40 4.93
N ILE A 456 -1.36 37.38 4.90
CA ILE A 456 0.06 37.54 5.22
C ILE A 456 0.85 37.36 3.93
N ALA A 457 1.58 38.40 3.53
CA ALA A 457 2.40 38.41 2.33
C ALA A 457 3.60 37.46 2.45
N ARG A 458 4.27 37.20 1.32
CA ARG A 458 5.43 36.29 1.27
C ARG A 458 6.65 36.80 2.06
N ASN A 459 6.69 38.09 2.39
CA ASN A 459 7.70 38.71 3.24
C ASN A 459 7.23 38.88 4.71
N ASP A 460 6.27 38.05 5.15
CA ASP A 460 5.73 38.03 6.53
C ASP A 460 4.99 39.30 7.00
N THR A 461 4.76 40.27 6.13
CA THR A 461 3.93 41.43 6.44
C THR A 461 2.45 41.06 6.38
N ALA A 462 1.71 41.27 7.48
CA ALA A 462 0.26 41.14 7.49
C ALA A 462 -0.36 42.38 6.82
N CYS A 463 -1.35 42.19 5.95
CA CYS A 463 -2.02 43.27 5.23
C CYS A 463 -3.54 43.09 5.28
N SER A 464 -4.23 44.19 5.53
CA SER A 464 -5.68 44.33 5.49
C SER A 464 -6.05 45.35 4.42
N ILE A 465 -6.78 44.92 3.38
CA ILE A 465 -7.32 45.77 2.32
C ILE A 465 -8.79 46.03 2.62
N ILE A 466 -9.10 47.27 2.98
CA ILE A 466 -10.43 47.70 3.42
C ILE A 466 -11.06 48.59 2.35
N THR A 467 -12.33 48.33 2.04
CA THR A 467 -13.16 49.16 1.15
C THR A 467 -14.49 49.46 1.82
N SER A 468 -15.02 50.66 1.58
CA SER A 468 -16.30 51.12 2.13
C SER A 468 -17.15 51.68 1.00
N ASP A 469 -18.46 51.39 0.98
CA ASP A 469 -19.35 51.91 -0.06
C ASP A 469 -19.63 53.41 0.08
N GLU A 470 -19.53 53.95 1.30
CA GLU A 470 -19.58 55.37 1.63
C GLU A 470 -18.28 55.83 2.34
N PRO A 471 -17.91 57.12 2.29
CA PRO A 471 -16.75 57.63 3.02
C PRO A 471 -16.91 57.50 4.54
N VAL A 472 -15.93 56.89 5.20
CA VAL A 472 -15.85 56.72 6.65
C VAL A 472 -14.45 57.06 7.16
N THR A 473 -14.34 57.34 8.46
CA THR A 473 -13.05 57.37 9.16
C THR A 473 -12.96 56.13 10.02
N ILE A 474 -11.81 55.48 10.05
CA ILE A 474 -11.55 54.34 10.95
C ILE A 474 -10.47 54.78 11.93
N GLU A 475 -10.76 54.75 13.22
CA GLU A 475 -9.77 54.88 14.29
C GLU A 475 -9.24 53.49 14.61
N PHE A 476 -7.95 53.25 14.43
CA PHE A 476 -7.29 52.04 14.89
C PHE A 476 -6.62 52.30 16.22
N SER A 477 -6.80 51.38 17.16
CA SER A 477 -6.18 51.42 18.49
C SER A 477 -5.39 50.15 18.77
N GLY A 478 -4.32 50.27 19.54
CA GLY A 478 -3.46 49.15 19.88
C GLY A 478 -2.60 49.43 21.11
N GLN A 479 -1.79 48.44 21.47
CA GLN A 479 -0.93 48.48 22.64
C GLN A 479 0.44 47.83 22.38
N SER A 480 1.45 48.23 23.15
CA SER A 480 2.66 47.42 23.32
C SER A 480 2.36 46.19 24.16
N PHE A 481 3.19 45.15 24.03
CA PHE A 481 3.00 43.89 24.75
C PHE A 481 2.89 44.13 26.27
N TYR A 482 1.84 43.57 26.87
CA TYR A 482 1.62 43.57 28.31
C TYR A 482 0.68 42.45 28.68
N LYS A 483 1.04 41.68 29.72
CA LYS A 483 0.18 40.67 30.30
C LYS A 483 0.02 40.90 31.78
N GLU A 484 -1.23 41.01 32.23
CA GLU A 484 -1.54 41.18 33.65
C GLU A 484 -0.95 40.01 34.48
N ASN A 485 -0.40 40.33 35.64
CA ASN A 485 0.25 39.40 36.59
C ASN A 485 1.54 38.71 36.07
N VAL A 486 1.90 38.87 34.80
CA VAL A 486 3.14 38.32 34.22
C VAL A 486 4.15 39.44 33.95
N THR A 487 3.73 40.54 33.34
CA THR A 487 4.60 41.68 33.04
C THR A 487 4.89 42.52 34.28
N GLN A 488 6.17 42.58 34.67
CA GLN A 488 6.65 43.34 35.82
C GLN A 488 6.83 44.82 35.48
N SER A 489 7.34 45.10 34.27
CA SER A 489 7.57 46.45 33.76
C SER A 489 7.73 46.39 32.25
N THR A 490 7.32 47.44 31.55
CA THR A 490 7.61 47.64 30.12
C THR A 490 8.52 48.85 29.92
N THR A 491 9.48 48.70 29.02
CA THR A 491 10.32 49.77 28.49
C THR A 491 9.93 50.13 27.06
N ALA A 492 8.78 49.64 26.59
CA ALA A 492 8.32 49.86 25.23
C ALA A 492 8.12 51.35 24.95
N THR A 493 8.33 51.74 23.70
CA THR A 493 8.08 53.10 23.23
C THR A 493 7.18 53.08 22.00
N CYS A 494 6.33 54.09 21.84
CA CYS A 494 5.47 54.23 20.67
C CYS A 494 5.55 55.65 20.13
N THR A 495 5.89 55.77 18.84
CA THR A 495 6.05 57.06 18.15
C THR A 495 5.44 57.02 16.75
N LEU A 496 5.07 58.20 16.23
CA LEU A 496 4.70 58.37 14.84
C LEU A 496 5.93 58.74 14.02
N ASP A 497 6.36 57.85 13.14
CA ASP A 497 7.32 58.14 12.08
C ASP A 497 6.60 58.80 10.89
N ILE A 498 6.65 60.13 10.86
CA ILE A 498 6.03 60.95 9.82
C ILE A 498 6.67 60.69 8.45
N ALA A 499 7.97 60.37 8.39
CA ALA A 499 8.67 60.21 7.12
C ALA A 499 8.20 58.94 6.38
N ASN A 500 7.90 57.89 7.13
CA ASN A 500 7.45 56.60 6.59
C ASN A 500 5.94 56.36 6.74
N ASN A 501 5.18 57.35 7.24
CA ASN A 501 3.75 57.23 7.52
C ASN A 501 3.43 55.99 8.39
N ALA A 502 4.16 55.84 9.50
CA ALA A 502 4.12 54.63 10.31
C ALA A 502 4.04 54.92 11.81
N VAL A 503 3.26 54.13 12.53
CA VAL A 503 3.39 53.99 13.98
C VAL A 503 4.48 52.96 14.24
N HIS A 504 5.50 53.36 14.99
CA HIS A 504 6.60 52.49 15.41
C HIS A 504 6.47 52.21 16.90
N VAL A 505 6.23 50.94 17.23
CA VAL A 505 6.29 50.42 18.59
C VAL A 505 7.59 49.62 18.72
N LEU A 506 8.48 50.08 19.60
CA LEU A 506 9.66 49.31 19.99
C LEU A 506 9.29 48.56 21.27
N GLU A 507 9.21 47.24 21.19
CA GLU A 507 8.87 46.37 22.32
C GLU A 507 10.03 46.24 23.31
N GLY A 508 9.71 46.05 24.58
CA GLY A 508 10.72 45.80 25.60
C GLY A 508 10.19 45.81 27.02
N GLY A 509 10.90 45.13 27.90
CA GLY A 509 10.52 45.04 29.31
C GLY A 509 10.90 43.72 29.96
N VAL A 510 10.22 43.41 31.07
CA VAL A 510 10.49 42.23 31.89
C VAL A 510 9.19 41.48 32.20
N ASN A 511 9.15 40.20 31.84
CA ASN A 511 8.09 39.25 32.21
C ASN A 511 8.60 38.27 33.27
N LEU A 512 7.67 37.71 34.04
CA LEU A 512 7.91 36.50 34.82
C LEU A 512 7.89 35.29 33.88
N VAL A 513 8.93 34.47 33.96
CA VAL A 513 9.17 33.32 33.07
C VAL A 513 9.36 32.08 33.93
N GLU A 514 8.75 30.97 33.52
CA GLU A 514 8.89 29.68 34.19
C GLU A 514 9.62 28.69 33.28
N PRO A 515 10.97 28.72 33.20
CA PRO A 515 11.72 27.84 32.31
C PRO A 515 11.63 26.36 32.68
N VAL A 516 11.41 26.06 33.97
CA VAL A 516 11.12 24.73 34.51
C VAL A 516 10.08 24.88 35.61
N ARG A 517 9.31 23.81 35.85
CA ARG A 517 8.15 23.84 36.75
C ARG A 517 8.53 24.35 38.15
N ASP A 518 7.69 25.22 38.70
CA ASP A 518 7.80 25.85 40.01
C ASP A 518 9.01 26.80 40.18
N ASP A 519 9.69 27.18 39.10
CA ASP A 519 10.81 28.13 39.12
C ASP A 519 10.48 29.39 38.30
N VAL A 520 10.01 30.43 38.99
CA VAL A 520 9.62 31.69 38.36
C VAL A 520 10.74 32.72 38.47
N ARG A 521 11.23 33.19 37.33
CA ARG A 521 12.33 34.16 37.23
C ARG A 521 11.94 35.36 36.37
N PRO A 522 12.43 36.58 36.68
CA PRO A 522 12.27 37.71 35.76
C PRO A 522 13.20 37.56 34.55
N GLY A 523 12.67 37.78 33.35
CA GLY A 523 13.43 37.76 32.09
C GLY A 523 12.88 38.78 31.08
N PRO A 524 13.66 39.14 30.05
CA PRO A 524 13.17 39.96 28.94
C PRO A 524 11.89 39.38 28.34
N ILE A 525 11.00 40.26 27.91
CA ILE A 525 9.83 39.92 27.09
C ILE A 525 10.32 39.22 25.81
N MET A 526 9.56 38.27 25.25
CA MET A 526 9.96 37.54 24.04
C MET A 526 10.30 38.46 22.86
N TYR A 527 9.66 39.62 22.78
CA TYR A 527 9.87 40.65 21.76
C TYR A 527 10.79 41.79 22.18
N ASP A 528 11.58 41.62 23.25
CA ASP A 528 12.48 42.69 23.72
C ASP A 528 13.42 43.18 22.60
N GLY A 529 13.35 44.47 22.29
CA GLY A 529 14.14 45.11 21.24
C GLY A 529 13.55 45.02 19.84
N MET A 530 12.46 44.28 19.61
CA MET A 530 11.84 44.16 18.30
C MET A 530 10.99 45.40 17.94
N SER A 531 10.97 45.73 16.66
CA SER A 531 10.20 46.85 16.11
C SER A 531 8.94 46.35 15.43
N THR A 532 7.79 46.75 15.97
CA THR A 532 6.48 46.63 15.35
C THR A 532 6.18 47.90 14.55
N ILE A 533 5.90 47.74 13.27
CA ILE A 533 5.59 48.81 12.31
C ILE A 533 4.16 48.64 11.84
N ILE A 534 3.34 49.67 12.06
CA ILE A 534 1.97 49.75 11.55
C ILE A 534 1.91 50.93 10.59
N SER A 535 1.51 50.69 9.35
CA SER A 535 1.45 51.73 8.32
C SER A 535 0.23 51.55 7.44
N ALA A 536 -0.12 52.60 6.68
CA ALA A 536 -1.25 52.57 5.79
C ALA A 536 -0.95 53.25 4.45
N SER A 537 -1.74 52.89 3.42
CA SER A 537 -1.68 53.49 2.09
C SER A 537 -2.22 54.93 2.04
N LYS A 538 -2.81 55.39 3.15
CA LYS A 538 -3.33 56.75 3.36
C LYS A 538 -2.66 57.35 4.62
N PRO A 539 -2.60 58.69 4.73
CA PRO A 539 -1.97 59.34 5.88
C PRO A 539 -2.57 58.89 7.21
N LEU A 540 -1.71 58.63 8.20
CA LEU A 540 -2.12 58.40 9.58
C LEU A 540 -2.37 59.76 10.26
N GLU A 541 -3.61 60.00 10.67
CA GLU A 541 -4.06 61.24 11.30
C GLU A 541 -4.36 61.03 12.79
N ASP A 542 -4.53 62.12 13.53
CA ASP A 542 -4.92 62.14 14.95
C ASP A 542 -4.17 61.15 15.88
N PHE A 543 -2.88 60.92 15.62
CA PHE A 543 -2.07 60.01 16.43
C PHE A 543 -2.04 60.44 17.90
N LYS A 544 -2.38 59.50 18.77
CA LYS A 544 -2.32 59.63 20.24
C LYS A 544 -1.51 58.47 20.79
N ASN A 545 -0.69 58.74 21.79
CA ASN A 545 -0.02 57.72 22.59
C ASN A 545 -0.09 58.11 24.08
N THR A 546 -0.43 57.14 24.92
CA THR A 546 -0.44 57.25 26.39
C THR A 546 0.43 56.17 27.00
N THR A 547 1.32 56.56 27.93
CA THR A 547 2.12 55.62 28.71
C THR A 547 1.44 55.33 30.04
N GLU A 548 1.08 54.09 30.27
CA GLU A 548 0.53 53.61 31.53
C GLU A 548 1.58 53.59 32.65
N SER A 549 1.14 53.48 33.90
CA SER A 549 2.04 53.42 35.07
C SER A 549 3.01 52.23 35.05
N THR A 550 2.68 51.17 34.31
CA THR A 550 3.51 49.98 34.08
C THR A 550 4.58 50.19 33.00
N GLY A 551 4.49 51.30 32.25
CA GLY A 551 5.29 51.59 31.05
C GLY A 551 4.63 51.14 29.74
N GLN A 552 3.45 50.52 29.78
CA GLN A 552 2.74 50.06 28.58
C GLN A 552 2.35 51.26 27.71
N GLN A 553 2.52 51.13 26.40
CA GLN A 553 2.11 52.14 25.44
C GLN A 553 0.71 51.80 24.92
N LEU A 554 -0.22 52.75 24.98
CA LEU A 554 -1.55 52.67 24.39
C LEU A 554 -1.65 53.73 23.30
N TYR A 555 -1.86 53.31 22.05
CA TYR A 555 -1.89 54.23 20.92
C TYR A 555 -3.18 54.15 20.12
N SER A 556 -3.46 55.23 19.39
CA SER A 556 -4.51 55.27 18.37
C SER A 556 -4.16 56.25 17.26
N PHE A 557 -4.75 56.05 16.08
CA PHE A 557 -4.65 56.95 14.94
C PHE A 557 -5.88 56.75 14.03
N THR A 558 -6.20 57.76 13.23
CA THR A 558 -7.32 57.72 12.29
C THR A 558 -6.83 57.60 10.85
N VAL A 559 -7.60 56.88 10.02
CA VAL A 559 -7.35 56.77 8.58
C VAL A 559 -8.69 56.85 7.84
N SER A 560 -8.72 57.56 6.71
CA SER A 560 -9.92 57.64 5.87
C SER A 560 -10.10 56.39 5.01
N CYS A 561 -11.33 55.90 4.87
CA CYS A 561 -11.70 54.78 4.00
C CYS A 561 -12.92 55.14 3.15
N ASP A 562 -12.94 54.66 1.92
CA ASP A 562 -13.98 54.90 0.93
C ASP A 562 -13.94 53.80 -0.13
N SER A 563 -14.62 53.99 -1.25
CA SER A 563 -14.68 53.01 -2.34
C SER A 563 -13.35 52.82 -3.08
N ALA A 564 -12.42 53.78 -2.97
CA ALA A 564 -11.06 53.61 -3.48
C ALA A 564 -10.21 52.69 -2.58
N GLY A 565 -10.64 52.52 -1.33
CA GLY A 565 -10.05 51.62 -0.35
C GLY A 565 -8.87 52.20 0.43
N LEU A 566 -8.37 51.37 1.34
CA LEU A 566 -7.30 51.60 2.29
C LEU A 566 -6.56 50.27 2.45
N SER A 567 -5.23 50.29 2.46
CA SER A 567 -4.45 49.14 2.91
C SER A 567 -3.75 49.48 4.21
N LEU A 568 -3.96 48.67 5.24
CA LEU A 568 -3.27 48.71 6.53
C LEU A 568 -2.29 47.54 6.56
N VAL A 569 -1.07 47.77 7.05
CA VAL A 569 -0.06 46.71 7.18
C VAL A 569 0.52 46.67 8.59
N TRP A 570 0.91 45.47 9.00
CA TRP A 570 1.69 45.21 10.21
C TRP A 570 2.92 44.36 9.84
N ALA A 571 4.09 44.80 10.26
CA ALA A 571 5.35 44.07 10.13
C ALA A 571 6.13 44.15 11.44
N MET A 572 6.86 43.09 11.78
CA MET A 572 7.66 43.02 13.00
C MET A 572 9.01 42.37 12.72
N ASN A 573 10.10 43.04 13.13
CA ASN A 573 11.46 42.58 12.89
C ASN A 573 12.40 43.10 14.00
N ASP A 574 13.53 42.43 14.23
CA ASP A 574 14.59 42.93 15.11
C ASP A 574 15.22 44.23 14.57
N ASP A 575 15.26 44.40 13.25
CA ASP A 575 15.73 45.61 12.59
C ASP A 575 14.58 46.48 12.09
N SER A 576 14.47 47.70 12.63
CA SER A 576 13.38 48.62 12.30
C SER A 576 13.36 49.05 10.84
N ALA A 577 14.53 49.20 10.20
CA ALA A 577 14.61 49.58 8.79
C ALA A 577 14.08 48.46 7.89
N THR A 578 14.34 47.20 8.24
CA THR A 578 13.82 46.02 7.57
C THR A 578 12.29 45.94 7.71
N ALA A 579 11.74 46.05 8.93
CA ALA A 579 10.28 46.05 9.13
C ALA A 579 9.57 47.18 8.35
N ILE A 580 10.16 48.39 8.33
CA ILE A 580 9.64 49.50 7.52
C ILE A 580 9.71 49.14 6.02
N GLY A 581 10.83 48.61 5.55
CA GLY A 581 11.00 48.20 4.16
C GLY A 581 9.96 47.17 3.72
N GLU A 582 9.75 46.13 4.52
CA GLU A 582 8.77 45.06 4.28
C GLU A 582 7.33 45.61 4.20
N ALA A 583 6.96 46.48 5.16
CA ALA A 583 5.67 47.16 5.16
C ALA A 583 5.46 48.02 3.91
N GLN A 584 6.47 48.78 3.48
CA GLN A 584 6.38 49.65 2.30
C GLN A 584 6.28 48.85 0.98
N VAL A 585 6.95 47.69 0.89
CA VAL A 585 6.81 46.79 -0.27
C VAL A 585 5.36 46.38 -0.45
N VAL A 586 4.70 45.94 0.62
CA VAL A 586 3.30 45.49 0.53
C VAL A 586 2.35 46.66 0.26
N LEU A 587 2.55 47.81 0.89
CA LEU A 587 1.73 49.01 0.64
C LEU A 587 1.84 49.54 -0.79
N ALA A 588 2.97 49.32 -1.47
CA ALA A 588 3.15 49.76 -2.85
C ALA A 588 2.24 49.01 -3.84
N ALA A 589 1.91 47.73 -3.56
CA ALA A 589 1.12 46.89 -4.46
C ALA A 589 0.28 45.80 -3.71
N PRO A 590 -0.61 46.17 -2.77
CA PRO A 590 -1.24 45.22 -1.84
C PRO A 590 -2.06 44.13 -2.54
N LYS A 591 -2.76 44.47 -3.63
CA LYS A 591 -3.52 43.49 -4.43
C LYS A 591 -2.63 42.51 -5.19
N ALA A 592 -1.45 42.94 -5.61
CA ALA A 592 -0.49 42.06 -6.29
C ALA A 592 0.15 41.10 -5.28
N GLU A 593 0.46 41.57 -4.07
CA GLU A 593 0.97 40.71 -2.98
C GLU A 593 -0.07 39.69 -2.52
N LEU A 594 -1.35 40.07 -2.42
CA LEU A 594 -2.44 39.13 -2.16
C LEU A 594 -2.50 38.05 -3.25
N GLN A 595 -2.47 38.46 -4.52
CA GLN A 595 -2.45 37.53 -5.65
C GLN A 595 -1.23 36.59 -5.58
N ALA A 596 -0.05 37.10 -5.25
CA ALA A 596 1.16 36.29 -5.11
C ALA A 596 1.04 35.27 -3.97
N LYS A 597 0.40 35.62 -2.85
CA LYS A 597 0.10 34.68 -1.75
C LYS A 597 -0.88 33.60 -2.20
N THR A 598 -1.94 33.94 -2.92
CA THR A 598 -2.88 32.97 -3.51
C THR A 598 -2.19 32.03 -4.49
N GLU A 599 -1.37 32.57 -5.40
CA GLU A 599 -0.60 31.78 -6.37
C GLU A 599 0.37 30.82 -5.67
N TYR A 600 1.06 31.28 -4.62
CA TYR A 600 1.95 30.45 -3.82
C TYR A 600 1.22 29.29 -3.13
N MET A 601 0.11 29.56 -2.43
CA MET A 601 -0.62 28.49 -1.72
C MET A 601 -1.23 27.48 -2.69
N ASN A 602 -1.75 27.94 -3.84
CA ASN A 602 -2.22 27.04 -4.89
C ASN A 602 -1.07 26.25 -5.53
N ASP A 603 0.11 26.85 -5.73
CA ASP A 603 1.28 26.14 -6.24
C ASP A 603 1.67 24.98 -5.31
N LEU A 604 1.74 25.21 -4.00
CA LEU A 604 2.01 24.15 -3.03
C LEU A 604 0.98 23.01 -3.14
N LEU A 605 -0.32 23.33 -3.14
CA LEU A 605 -1.39 22.33 -3.15
C LEU A 605 -1.55 21.60 -4.51
N ASN A 606 -1.04 22.18 -5.61
CA ASN A 606 -1.05 21.53 -6.93
C ASN A 606 0.22 20.74 -7.24
N ASN A 607 1.38 21.22 -6.79
CA ASN A 607 2.67 20.74 -7.26
C ASN A 607 3.50 20.02 -6.20
N GLN A 608 3.23 20.23 -4.92
CA GLN A 608 4.00 19.59 -3.83
C GLN A 608 3.35 18.32 -3.30
N ILE A 609 2.02 18.27 -3.22
CA ILE A 609 1.30 17.16 -2.57
C ILE A 609 0.71 16.18 -3.60
N PRO A 610 0.39 14.94 -3.21
CA PRO A 610 -0.39 14.06 -4.06
C PRO A 610 -1.75 14.67 -4.40
N TYR A 611 -2.14 14.57 -5.67
CA TYR A 611 -3.52 14.84 -6.08
C TYR A 611 -4.43 13.73 -5.56
N PHE A 612 -5.65 14.05 -5.14
CA PHE A 612 -6.64 13.06 -4.75
C PHE A 612 -8.07 13.45 -5.15
N ARG A 613 -8.84 12.50 -5.70
CA ARG A 613 -10.29 12.61 -5.86
C ARG A 613 -10.96 11.28 -5.54
N CYS A 614 -12.19 11.34 -5.05
CA CYS A 614 -13.09 10.20 -4.98
C CYS A 614 -14.54 10.68 -5.24
N SER A 615 -15.49 9.75 -5.25
CA SER A 615 -16.91 10.07 -5.42
C SER A 615 -17.53 10.81 -4.22
N ASP A 616 -16.82 10.95 -3.10
CA ASP A 616 -17.26 11.65 -1.90
C ASP A 616 -16.55 13.00 -1.74
N GLN A 617 -17.29 14.10 -1.96
CA GLN A 617 -16.70 15.44 -1.97
C GLN A 617 -16.33 15.96 -0.57
N ASP A 618 -16.95 15.46 0.49
CA ASP A 618 -16.60 15.86 1.86
C ASP A 618 -15.20 15.33 2.20
N ILE A 619 -14.91 14.08 1.81
CA ILE A 619 -13.59 13.46 2.01
C ILE A 619 -12.52 14.17 1.17
N VAL A 620 -12.86 14.61 -0.05
CA VAL A 620 -11.96 15.44 -0.87
C VAL A 620 -11.69 16.79 -0.17
N ALA A 621 -12.71 17.44 0.39
CA ALA A 621 -12.53 18.70 1.11
C ALA A 621 -11.66 18.54 2.37
N VAL A 622 -11.88 17.48 3.16
CA VAL A 622 -11.05 17.14 4.33
C VAL A 622 -9.60 16.91 3.92
N TYR A 623 -9.35 16.14 2.86
CA TYR A 623 -7.99 15.85 2.37
C TYR A 623 -7.19 17.13 2.10
N TYR A 624 -7.75 18.06 1.32
CA TYR A 624 -7.07 19.30 0.98
C TYR A 624 -7.02 20.30 2.13
N TYR A 625 -8.01 20.29 3.04
CA TYR A 625 -7.96 21.10 4.25
C TYR A 625 -6.80 20.69 5.16
N LEU A 626 -6.61 19.39 5.39
CA LEU A 626 -5.50 18.88 6.22
C LEU A 626 -4.13 19.17 5.59
N TRP A 627 -3.98 19.01 4.28
CA TRP A 627 -2.75 19.40 3.58
C TRP A 627 -2.49 20.91 3.64
N ALA A 628 -3.53 21.73 3.50
CA ALA A 628 -3.38 23.18 3.63
C ALA A 628 -2.86 23.56 5.02
N LEU A 629 -3.39 22.96 6.10
CA LEU A 629 -2.87 23.19 7.44
C LEU A 629 -1.42 22.74 7.59
N TYR A 630 -1.09 21.53 7.12
CA TYR A 630 0.29 21.01 7.15
C TYR A 630 1.29 21.98 6.52
N LEU A 631 0.94 22.57 5.37
CA LEU A 631 1.80 23.51 4.64
C LEU A 631 1.77 24.93 5.22
N MET A 632 0.65 25.36 5.81
CA MET A 632 0.55 26.65 6.51
C MET A 632 1.43 26.71 7.76
N TYR A 633 1.62 25.59 8.44
CA TYR A 633 2.47 25.49 9.63
C TYR A 633 3.96 25.30 9.33
N TYR A 634 4.36 25.33 8.06
CA TYR A 634 5.74 25.12 7.69
C TYR A 634 6.61 26.35 7.98
N ILE A 635 7.70 26.16 8.73
CA ILE A 635 8.63 27.22 9.15
C ILE A 635 10.05 26.95 8.64
N ASP A 636 10.70 28.01 8.15
CA ASP A 636 12.08 28.02 7.69
C ASP A 636 12.83 29.23 8.27
N LEU A 637 13.82 28.95 9.12
CA LEU A 637 14.68 29.95 9.77
C LEU A 637 16.12 29.89 9.27
N SER A 638 16.37 29.23 8.13
CA SER A 638 17.73 29.05 7.58
C SER A 638 18.42 30.37 7.25
N ASP A 639 17.68 31.38 6.79
CA ASP A 639 18.21 32.74 6.54
C ASP A 639 18.75 33.42 7.82
N ASP A 640 18.15 33.11 8.98
CA ASP A 640 18.50 33.74 10.26
C ASP A 640 19.58 32.94 11.03
N LEU A 641 19.65 31.62 10.84
CA LEU A 641 20.45 30.71 11.66
C LEU A 641 21.55 29.95 10.90
N GLY A 642 21.55 29.97 9.56
CA GLY A 642 22.50 29.26 8.70
C GLY A 642 22.22 27.77 8.58
N GLU A 643 22.46 26.99 9.65
CA GLU A 643 22.13 25.56 9.71
C GLU A 643 20.81 25.38 10.48
N TYR A 644 19.71 25.24 9.75
CA TYR A 644 18.38 25.00 10.31
C TYR A 644 17.59 23.99 9.48
N PHE A 645 16.85 23.12 10.16
CA PHE A 645 16.01 22.11 9.53
C PHE A 645 14.57 22.61 9.47
N ALA A 646 14.18 23.14 8.31
CA ALA A 646 12.82 23.63 8.08
C ALA A 646 11.79 22.49 8.21
N HIS A 647 10.68 22.74 8.90
CA HIS A 647 9.74 21.70 9.32
C HIS A 647 8.33 22.24 9.52
N THR A 648 7.35 21.34 9.60
CA THR A 648 5.96 21.72 9.96
C THR A 648 5.78 21.82 11.48
N GLN A 649 5.00 22.79 11.95
CA GLN A 649 4.63 22.96 13.36
C GLN A 649 3.34 22.20 13.73
N SER A 650 3.09 22.01 15.03
CA SER A 650 1.98 21.23 15.59
C SER A 650 0.64 21.97 15.63
N ALA A 651 0.62 23.18 16.18
CA ALA A 651 -0.59 23.97 16.34
C ALA A 651 -0.24 25.42 16.67
N VAL A 652 -1.20 26.33 16.46
CA VAL A 652 -1.02 27.75 16.76
C VAL A 652 -1.36 28.10 18.21
N ASN A 653 -2.39 27.48 18.81
CA ASN A 653 -2.79 27.73 20.19
C ASN A 653 -1.99 26.91 21.20
N ASN A 654 -1.51 25.75 20.76
CA ASN A 654 -0.89 24.75 21.59
C ASN A 654 0.58 24.59 21.20
N PHE A 655 1.44 25.38 21.86
CA PHE A 655 2.89 25.37 21.76
C PHE A 655 3.47 25.66 20.36
N LEU A 656 3.81 26.92 20.09
CA LEU A 656 4.58 27.28 18.89
C LEU A 656 5.81 26.36 18.77
N GLY A 657 5.91 25.65 17.66
CA GLY A 657 6.95 24.65 17.39
C GLY A 657 6.40 23.29 17.00
N LEU A 658 7.30 22.30 16.95
CA LEU A 658 7.00 20.92 16.60
C LEU A 658 7.08 20.02 17.83
N HIS A 659 5.99 19.33 18.13
CA HIS A 659 6.00 18.28 19.15
C HIS A 659 6.61 16.98 18.63
N ARG A 660 7.39 16.31 19.49
CA ARG A 660 8.07 15.04 19.18
C ARG A 660 7.09 13.92 18.90
N TYR A 661 5.96 13.93 19.60
CA TYR A 661 4.91 12.96 19.35
C TYR A 661 4.24 13.22 17.99
N ASP A 662 3.95 14.48 17.66
CA ASP A 662 3.30 14.88 16.42
C ASP A 662 4.17 14.62 15.18
N SER A 663 5.47 14.86 15.33
CA SER A 663 6.46 14.61 14.28
C SER A 663 6.50 13.14 13.83
N THR A 664 6.00 12.20 14.66
CA THR A 664 5.95 10.77 14.31
C THR A 664 5.11 10.47 13.07
N PHE A 665 4.01 11.19 12.86
CA PHE A 665 3.17 11.03 11.67
C PHE A 665 3.36 12.16 10.66
N GLN A 666 3.75 13.37 11.09
CA GLN A 666 4.07 14.46 10.16
C GLN A 666 5.29 14.14 9.30
N SER A 667 6.25 13.35 9.81
CA SER A 667 7.38 12.83 9.02
C SER A 667 6.91 11.86 7.93
N ASP A 668 5.96 10.98 8.24
CA ASP A 668 5.39 10.04 7.26
C ASP A 668 4.55 10.75 6.20
N VAL A 669 3.82 11.81 6.58
CA VAL A 669 3.08 12.69 5.65
C VAL A 669 4.06 13.40 4.72
N GLY A 670 5.14 13.97 5.27
CA GLY A 670 6.18 14.65 4.50
C GLY A 670 6.84 13.76 3.44
N ALA A 671 6.94 12.45 3.68
CA ALA A 671 7.47 11.50 2.69
C ALA A 671 6.70 11.48 1.35
N TRP A 672 5.45 11.93 1.35
CA TRP A 672 4.60 12.01 0.14
C TRP A 672 4.73 13.32 -0.63
N ILE A 673 5.49 14.28 -0.12
CA ILE A 673 5.74 15.56 -0.81
C ILE A 673 6.75 15.36 -1.95
N ALA A 674 6.60 16.17 -3.01
CA ALA A 674 7.50 16.22 -4.15
C ALA A 674 8.92 16.63 -3.74
N ASP A 675 9.09 17.85 -3.20
CA ASP A 675 10.36 18.34 -2.68
C ASP A 675 10.59 17.86 -1.24
N LYS A 676 11.28 16.72 -1.14
CA LYS A 676 11.55 16.05 0.14
C LYS A 676 12.66 16.72 0.93
N ASP A 677 13.65 17.29 0.23
CA ASP A 677 14.78 17.96 0.87
C ASP A 677 14.28 19.11 1.72
N TYR A 678 13.46 19.96 1.10
CA TYR A 678 12.84 21.06 1.81
C TYR A 678 11.76 20.54 2.78
N TYR A 679 10.65 19.95 2.29
CA TYR A 679 9.46 19.78 3.13
C TYR A 679 9.43 18.53 4.02
N ALA A 680 10.35 17.57 3.85
CA ALA A 680 10.28 16.29 4.58
C ALA A 680 11.43 16.08 5.57
N TYR A 681 12.68 16.43 5.20
CA TYR A 681 13.86 16.05 5.99
C TYR A 681 13.85 16.67 7.38
N GLY A 682 13.44 17.94 7.50
CA GLY A 682 13.47 18.62 8.79
C GLY A 682 12.47 18.10 9.81
N ASN A 683 11.37 17.44 9.40
CA ASN A 683 10.44 16.78 10.33
C ASN A 683 11.12 15.65 11.12
N VAL A 684 12.24 15.12 10.59
CA VAL A 684 13.11 14.14 11.26
C VAL A 684 14.33 14.82 11.87
N LEU A 685 15.06 15.60 11.08
CA LEU A 685 16.41 16.07 11.44
C LEU A 685 16.39 17.26 12.39
N THR A 686 15.26 17.96 12.58
CA THR A 686 15.17 19.03 13.58
C THR A 686 15.48 18.55 15.00
N TRP A 687 15.34 17.26 15.28
CA TRP A 687 15.66 16.67 16.59
C TRP A 687 17.15 16.37 16.80
N LYS A 688 17.94 16.32 15.72
CA LYS A 688 19.37 15.96 15.73
C LYS A 688 20.21 16.83 16.66
N PRO A 689 20.02 18.17 16.75
CA PRO A 689 20.80 19.02 17.66
C PRO A 689 20.68 18.59 19.14
N LEU A 690 19.59 17.92 19.53
CA LEU A 690 19.39 17.47 20.91
C LEU A 690 20.23 16.24 21.29
N LEU A 691 20.96 15.64 20.33
CA LEU A 691 21.85 14.50 20.58
C LEU A 691 22.92 14.79 21.64
N GLU A 692 23.42 16.03 21.71
CA GLU A 692 24.44 16.42 22.71
C GLU A 692 23.93 16.35 24.16
N HIS A 693 22.62 16.29 24.33
CA HIS A 693 21.92 16.24 25.62
C HIS A 693 21.14 14.92 25.81
N ALA A 694 21.27 13.97 24.89
CA ALA A 694 20.52 12.73 24.89
C ALA A 694 20.95 11.77 26.02
N ASN A 695 20.00 10.95 26.46
CA ASN A 695 20.29 9.80 27.30
C ASN A 695 20.57 8.59 26.42
N LEU A 696 21.86 8.33 26.18
CA LEU A 696 22.33 7.23 25.33
C LEU A 696 22.17 5.84 25.97
N GLU A 697 21.91 5.74 27.27
CA GLU A 697 21.59 4.45 27.92
C GLU A 697 20.18 4.01 27.57
N ASN A 698 19.26 4.97 27.42
CA ASN A 698 17.85 4.71 27.13
C ASN A 698 17.46 4.98 25.66
N GLY A 699 18.33 5.61 24.87
CA GLY A 699 18.07 5.97 23.48
C GLY A 699 17.10 7.13 23.30
N THR A 700 17.04 8.06 24.26
CA THR A 700 16.05 9.14 24.29
C THR A 700 16.68 10.52 24.18
N ILE A 701 15.96 11.46 23.55
CA ILE A 701 16.31 12.89 23.54
C ILE A 701 15.61 13.63 24.69
N PRO A 702 16.17 14.75 25.17
CA PRO A 702 15.51 15.60 26.16
C PRO A 702 14.43 16.46 25.50
N GLY A 703 13.25 16.51 26.12
CA GLY A 703 12.17 17.38 25.68
C GLY A 703 11.24 16.79 24.62
N ASP A 704 10.10 17.45 24.50
CA ASP A 704 8.99 17.12 23.60
C ASP A 704 8.71 18.22 22.57
N ASN A 705 9.28 19.41 22.71
CA ASN A 705 9.18 20.52 21.75
C ASN A 705 10.47 21.36 21.86
N LEU A 706 10.86 22.06 20.81
CA LEU A 706 12.11 22.82 20.73
C LEU A 706 11.98 24.10 19.88
N GLY A 707 12.87 25.04 20.16
CA GLY A 707 13.26 26.11 19.26
C GLY A 707 14.76 26.08 19.01
N PRO A 708 15.32 27.08 18.33
CA PRO A 708 16.75 27.12 18.00
C PRO A 708 17.68 27.10 19.22
N THR A 709 17.26 27.75 20.32
CA THR A 709 18.10 27.95 21.52
C THR A 709 17.49 27.35 22.78
N TRP A 710 16.31 26.74 22.68
CA TRP A 710 15.62 26.14 23.82
C TRP A 710 15.02 24.80 23.47
N ARG A 711 14.77 24.00 24.50
CA ARG A 711 14.03 22.73 24.44
C ARG A 711 13.12 22.63 25.63
N SER A 712 12.07 21.84 25.50
CA SER A 712 11.27 21.44 26.65
C SER A 712 12.13 20.64 27.64
N GLY A 713 11.80 20.74 28.93
CA GLY A 713 12.58 20.14 30.03
C GLY A 713 12.89 18.66 29.85
N SER A 714 13.95 18.21 30.54
CA SER A 714 14.38 16.81 30.56
C SER A 714 13.32 15.85 31.12
N ASP A 715 12.37 16.36 31.91
CA ASP A 715 11.20 15.63 32.42
C ASP A 715 10.26 15.13 31.31
N LEU A 716 10.34 15.70 30.11
CA LEU A 716 9.58 15.29 28.92
C LEU A 716 10.42 14.48 27.92
N SER A 717 11.53 13.87 28.37
CA SER A 717 12.37 13.02 27.53
C SER A 717 11.60 11.85 26.90
N GLY A 718 12.09 11.37 25.74
CA GLY A 718 11.43 10.27 25.04
C GLY A 718 12.13 9.87 23.73
N GLY A 719 11.62 8.80 23.14
CA GLY A 719 12.24 8.13 22.01
C GLY A 719 11.83 8.67 20.65
N LEU A 720 12.68 8.41 19.65
CA LEU A 720 12.43 8.74 18.25
C LEU A 720 12.18 7.49 17.39
N THR A 721 11.74 6.39 18.01
CA THR A 721 11.60 5.07 17.36
C THR A 721 10.80 5.13 16.06
N ARG A 722 9.71 5.92 16.00
CA ARG A 722 8.90 6.04 14.78
C ARG A 722 9.57 6.85 13.67
N HIS A 723 10.46 7.78 14.02
CA HIS A 723 11.22 8.60 13.06
C HIS A 723 12.20 7.74 12.25
N VAL A 724 12.68 6.64 12.81
CA VAL A 724 13.51 5.67 12.08
C VAL A 724 12.74 5.11 10.88
N LEU A 725 11.50 4.65 11.09
CA LEU A 725 10.66 4.11 10.02
C LEU A 725 10.34 5.20 8.99
N SER A 726 10.00 6.41 9.45
CA SER A 726 9.73 7.54 8.56
C SER A 726 10.95 7.90 7.71
N SER A 727 12.15 7.84 8.28
CA SER A 727 13.40 8.12 7.56
C SER A 727 13.68 7.08 6.50
N TRP A 728 13.43 5.80 6.78
CA TRP A 728 13.53 4.75 5.77
C TRP A 728 12.57 5.00 4.61
N LYS A 729 11.32 5.33 4.91
CA LYS A 729 10.30 5.66 3.89
C LYS A 729 10.67 6.89 3.05
N ILE A 730 11.15 7.96 3.70
CA ILE A 730 11.62 9.17 2.99
C ILE A 730 12.77 8.79 2.05
N TYR A 731 13.69 7.94 2.49
CA TYR A 731 14.76 7.41 1.64
C TYR A 731 14.23 6.56 0.49
N GLU A 732 13.31 5.63 0.74
CA GLU A 732 12.67 4.84 -0.33
C GLU A 732 12.02 5.74 -1.38
N HIS A 733 11.43 6.86 -0.97
CA HIS A 733 10.76 7.78 -1.88
C HIS A 733 11.73 8.76 -2.59
N SER A 734 12.89 9.06 -2.00
CA SER A 734 13.85 10.06 -2.52
C SER A 734 15.05 9.45 -3.25
N GLY A 735 15.53 8.30 -2.79
CA GLY A 735 16.83 7.74 -3.14
C GLY A 735 18.03 8.53 -2.62
N ASP A 736 17.83 9.48 -1.70
CA ASP A 736 18.91 10.35 -1.21
C ASP A 736 19.75 9.67 -0.12
N LEU A 737 20.95 9.22 -0.52
CA LEU A 737 21.93 8.62 0.37
C LEU A 737 22.56 9.62 1.36
N ASN A 738 22.56 10.92 1.07
CA ASN A 738 23.09 11.92 2.01
C ASN A 738 22.14 12.06 3.20
N PHE A 739 20.83 12.23 2.92
CA PHE A 739 19.81 12.21 3.97
C PHE A 739 19.85 10.91 4.77
N LEU A 740 19.91 9.75 4.08
CA LEU A 740 19.98 8.45 4.74
C LEU A 740 21.20 8.36 5.67
N SER A 741 22.37 8.79 5.19
CA SER A 741 23.60 8.79 5.99
C SER A 741 23.49 9.69 7.21
N GLU A 742 22.86 10.85 7.07
CA GLU A 742 22.68 11.80 8.18
C GLU A 742 21.69 11.28 9.23
N ALA A 743 20.52 10.80 8.79
CA ALA A 743 19.51 10.21 9.65
C ALA A 743 20.04 8.95 10.36
N TYR A 744 20.67 8.04 9.61
CA TYR A 744 21.29 6.84 10.20
C TYR A 744 22.38 7.21 11.20
N GLY A 745 23.28 8.15 10.86
CA GLY A 745 24.32 8.61 11.77
C GLY A 745 23.75 9.15 13.08
N PHE A 746 22.65 9.90 13.03
CA PHE A 746 21.93 10.39 14.20
C PHE A 746 21.33 9.25 15.03
N PHE A 747 20.53 8.36 14.43
CA PHE A 747 19.90 7.26 15.18
C PHE A 747 20.91 6.26 15.71
N ARG A 748 21.96 5.95 14.94
CA ARG A 748 23.06 5.12 15.36
C ARG A 748 23.73 5.68 16.61
N ALA A 749 24.00 6.99 16.64
CA ALA A 749 24.60 7.62 17.81
C ALA A 749 23.66 7.61 19.03
N LEU A 750 22.36 7.84 18.81
CA LEU A 750 21.34 7.93 19.86
C LEU A 750 21.00 6.56 20.47
N MET A 751 20.73 5.56 19.62
CA MET A 751 20.03 4.32 19.98
C MET A 751 20.94 3.09 20.05
N TRP A 752 22.26 3.24 19.91
CA TRP A 752 23.19 2.09 19.89
C TRP A 752 23.02 1.15 21.09
N ASN A 753 22.80 1.70 22.29
CA ASN A 753 22.69 0.89 23.51
C ASN A 753 21.25 0.50 23.87
N SER A 754 20.25 1.15 23.27
CA SER A 754 18.83 0.91 23.55
C SER A 754 17.96 1.53 22.47
N THR A 755 16.99 0.75 21.99
CA THR A 755 15.91 1.25 21.12
C THR A 755 14.64 1.45 21.96
N PRO A 756 14.19 2.70 22.20
CA PRO A 756 13.00 2.97 23.00
C PRO A 756 11.77 2.22 22.48
N GLY A 757 10.96 1.70 23.41
CA GLY A 757 9.69 1.05 23.05
C GLY A 757 8.66 2.05 22.57
N PHE A 758 7.91 1.69 21.52
CA PHE A 758 6.75 2.44 21.03
C PHE A 758 5.82 1.43 20.33
N TRP A 759 4.75 0.98 20.98
CA TRP A 759 3.73 0.03 20.48
C TRP A 759 4.18 -1.07 19.48
N GLY A 760 5.31 -1.72 19.75
CA GLY A 760 5.88 -2.74 18.86
C GLY A 760 6.72 -2.22 17.69
N TYR A 761 6.62 -0.93 17.35
CA TYR A 761 7.43 -0.26 16.31
C TYR A 761 8.94 -0.35 16.54
N LYS A 762 9.42 -0.66 17.76
CA LYS A 762 10.85 -0.95 17.99
C LYS A 762 11.38 -2.06 17.10
N TYR A 763 10.56 -3.08 16.78
CA TYR A 763 10.93 -4.18 15.90
C TYR A 763 11.07 -3.72 14.45
N GLY A 764 10.14 -2.89 13.97
CA GLY A 764 10.24 -2.27 12.65
C GLY A 764 11.41 -1.28 12.56
N ALA A 765 11.69 -0.55 13.64
CA ALA A 765 12.81 0.38 13.71
C ALA A 765 14.15 -0.36 13.62
N ALA A 766 14.33 -1.46 14.35
CA ALA A 766 15.51 -2.30 14.22
C ALA A 766 15.69 -2.85 12.80
N THR A 767 14.60 -3.30 12.16
CA THR A 767 14.65 -3.74 10.75
C THR A 767 15.08 -2.60 9.82
N CYS A 768 14.51 -1.42 9.99
CA CYS A 768 14.88 -0.24 9.20
C CYS A 768 16.35 0.16 9.44
N LEU A 769 16.86 0.12 10.68
CA LEU A 769 18.26 0.42 10.99
C LEU A 769 19.20 -0.59 10.33
N SER A 770 18.87 -1.88 10.33
CA SER A 770 19.62 -2.91 9.59
C SER A 770 19.61 -2.67 8.08
N LEU A 771 18.49 -2.24 7.51
CA LEU A 771 18.37 -1.88 6.09
C LEU A 771 19.21 -0.62 5.76
N MET A 772 19.13 0.42 6.60
CA MET A 772 19.96 1.63 6.47
C MET A 772 21.45 1.29 6.52
N ALA A 773 21.86 0.47 7.49
CA ALA A 773 23.25 0.03 7.64
C ALA A 773 23.73 -0.73 6.39
N THR A 774 22.88 -1.62 5.86
CA THR A 774 23.17 -2.38 4.63
C THR A 774 23.35 -1.46 3.44
N GLU A 775 22.41 -0.54 3.22
CA GLU A 775 22.43 0.40 2.10
C GLU A 775 23.64 1.35 2.14
N LEU A 776 24.06 1.75 3.34
CA LEU A 776 25.24 2.60 3.56
C LEU A 776 26.56 1.81 3.59
N GLY A 777 26.53 0.49 3.40
CA GLY A 777 27.71 -0.35 3.29
C GLY A 777 28.42 -0.69 4.61
N TYR A 778 27.70 -0.68 5.74
CA TYR A 778 28.20 -1.17 7.03
C TYR A 778 28.30 -2.70 7.04
N GLY A 779 29.15 -3.23 7.94
CA GLY A 779 29.41 -4.68 8.04
C GLY A 779 28.30 -5.45 8.74
N GLN A 780 28.28 -6.78 8.55
CA GLN A 780 27.26 -7.68 9.13
C GLN A 780 27.13 -7.56 10.66
N GLU A 781 28.23 -7.33 11.38
CA GLU A 781 28.20 -7.14 12.84
C GLU A 781 27.29 -5.97 13.27
N GLU A 782 27.27 -4.89 12.48
CA GLU A 782 26.42 -3.73 12.76
C GLU A 782 24.95 -3.97 12.35
N ILE A 783 24.75 -4.76 11.29
CA ILE A 783 23.41 -5.17 10.84
C ILE A 783 22.76 -6.08 11.88
N ASP A 784 23.51 -7.05 12.40
CA ASP A 784 23.05 -8.02 13.41
C ASP A 784 22.78 -7.36 14.76
N HIS A 785 23.58 -6.35 15.13
CA HIS A 785 23.44 -5.59 16.39
C HIS A 785 22.02 -5.07 16.62
N TRP A 786 21.37 -4.54 15.59
CA TRP A 786 20.03 -3.96 15.72
C TRP A 786 18.95 -5.01 16.05
N ASP A 787 19.06 -6.22 15.50
CA ASP A 787 18.16 -7.34 15.82
C ASP A 787 18.40 -7.88 17.24
N GLU A 788 19.66 -7.99 17.65
CA GLU A 788 20.03 -8.35 19.02
C GLU A 788 19.45 -7.34 20.01
N MET A 789 19.48 -6.05 19.67
CA MET A 789 19.05 -4.97 20.56
C MET A 789 17.58 -5.04 20.96
N VAL A 790 16.72 -5.55 20.07
CA VAL A 790 15.29 -5.71 20.34
C VAL A 790 14.91 -7.11 20.84
N ASN A 791 15.90 -7.98 21.04
CA ASN A 791 15.71 -9.40 21.37
C ASN A 791 14.75 -10.05 20.36
N ARG A 792 15.10 -9.99 19.07
CA ARG A 792 14.30 -10.51 17.95
C ARG A 792 13.87 -11.97 18.18
N ASP A 793 14.76 -12.81 18.70
CA ASP A 793 14.48 -14.22 19.03
C ASP A 793 13.35 -14.40 20.06
N GLY A 794 13.13 -13.41 20.93
CA GLY A 794 12.05 -13.41 21.93
C GLY A 794 10.71 -12.86 21.42
N TYR A 795 10.65 -12.38 20.18
CA TYR A 795 9.47 -11.69 19.62
C TYR A 795 8.21 -12.56 19.68
N GLU A 796 8.27 -13.80 19.17
CA GLU A 796 7.11 -14.70 19.12
C GLU A 796 6.58 -15.01 20.52
N ASN A 797 7.46 -15.27 21.49
CA ASN A 797 7.06 -15.53 22.86
C ASN A 797 6.43 -14.30 23.54
N TRP A 798 6.99 -13.11 23.30
CA TRP A 798 6.40 -11.85 23.76
C TRP A 798 5.01 -11.63 23.15
N LEU A 799 4.88 -11.77 21.84
CA LEU A 799 3.64 -11.60 21.10
C LEU A 799 2.53 -12.51 21.65
N ASN A 800 2.83 -13.80 21.84
CA ASN A 800 1.90 -14.77 22.43
C ASN A 800 1.54 -14.46 23.90
N THR A 801 2.47 -13.91 24.69
CA THR A 801 2.20 -13.55 26.10
C THR A 801 1.28 -12.33 26.21
N MET A 802 1.28 -11.47 25.20
CA MET A 802 0.46 -10.26 25.18
C MET A 802 -0.96 -10.54 24.67
N TRP A 803 -1.16 -11.57 23.85
CA TRP A 803 -2.49 -11.95 23.39
C TRP A 803 -3.35 -12.47 24.54
N GLU A 804 -4.54 -11.87 24.71
CA GLU A 804 -5.49 -12.15 25.81
C GLU A 804 -4.86 -12.11 27.20
N LYS A 805 -3.87 -11.23 27.37
CA LYS A 805 -3.19 -11.03 28.64
C LYS A 805 -4.21 -10.76 29.75
N ASP A 806 -3.98 -11.39 30.89
CA ASP A 806 -4.85 -11.37 32.07
C ASP A 806 -6.29 -11.87 31.82
N GLY A 807 -6.50 -12.66 30.75
CA GLY A 807 -7.79 -13.29 30.43
C GLY A 807 -8.82 -12.35 29.80
N ILE A 808 -8.37 -11.23 29.22
CA ILE A 808 -9.24 -10.30 28.48
C ILE A 808 -9.39 -10.83 27.05
N GLU A 809 -10.56 -11.40 26.77
CA GLU A 809 -10.88 -12.04 25.49
C GLU A 809 -10.62 -11.12 24.28
N HIS A 810 -9.96 -11.69 23.26
CA HIS A 810 -9.61 -11.04 21.99
C HIS A 810 -8.96 -9.65 22.14
N TYR A 811 -8.14 -9.44 23.17
CA TYR A 811 -7.50 -8.15 23.43
C TYR A 811 -5.99 -8.28 23.63
N PHE A 812 -5.22 -7.41 22.99
CA PHE A 812 -3.76 -7.43 23.09
C PHE A 812 -3.25 -6.54 24.24
N GLY A 813 -2.43 -7.10 25.12
CA GLY A 813 -1.70 -6.35 26.14
C GLY A 813 -2.55 -5.76 27.28
N GLY A 814 -3.79 -6.20 27.43
CA GLY A 814 -4.68 -5.75 28.50
C GLY A 814 -4.14 -6.06 29.91
N THR A 815 -4.67 -5.35 30.90
CA THR A 815 -4.38 -5.61 32.32
C THR A 815 -5.70 -5.67 33.07
N ALA A 816 -5.93 -6.75 33.82
CA ALA A 816 -7.22 -6.96 34.49
C ALA A 816 -7.49 -5.85 35.52
N GLY A 817 -8.66 -5.20 35.40
CA GLY A 817 -9.10 -4.12 36.28
C GLY A 817 -8.63 -2.72 35.89
N GLU A 818 -7.83 -2.59 34.84
CA GLU A 818 -7.47 -1.29 34.24
C GLU A 818 -8.38 -0.98 33.04
N PRO A 819 -8.65 0.31 32.74
CA PRO A 819 -9.39 0.70 31.54
C PRO A 819 -8.75 0.17 30.25
N LEU A 820 -9.57 -0.28 29.30
CA LEU A 820 -9.08 -0.65 27.98
C LEU A 820 -8.84 0.60 27.12
N HIS A 821 -7.58 0.81 26.72
CA HIS A 821 -7.14 1.97 25.94
C HIS A 821 -6.89 1.63 24.47
N TRP A 822 -7.22 2.57 23.59
CA TRP A 822 -7.09 2.43 22.14
C TRP A 822 -5.66 2.07 21.66
N THR A 823 -4.62 2.44 22.43
CA THR A 823 -3.21 2.27 22.05
C THR A 823 -2.83 0.82 21.74
N THR A 824 -3.63 -0.14 22.20
CA THR A 824 -3.48 -1.55 21.80
C THR A 824 -3.68 -1.76 20.29
N PHE A 825 -4.57 -1.00 19.64
CA PHE A 825 -4.83 -1.11 18.21
C PHE A 825 -3.63 -0.65 17.37
N ALA A 826 -2.75 0.19 17.93
CA ALA A 826 -1.52 0.59 17.26
C ALA A 826 -0.55 -0.58 17.03
N TYR A 827 -0.60 -1.64 17.85
CA TYR A 827 0.21 -2.85 17.66
C TYR A 827 -0.17 -3.65 16.41
N LEU A 828 -1.39 -3.47 15.88
CA LEU A 828 -1.82 -4.11 14.63
C LEU A 828 -1.02 -3.62 13.42
N ALA A 829 -0.25 -2.53 13.56
CA ALA A 829 0.66 -2.04 12.54
C ALA A 829 1.97 -2.84 12.43
N MET A 830 2.25 -3.77 13.35
CA MET A 830 3.42 -4.66 13.25
C MET A 830 3.27 -5.59 12.05
N ASP A 831 4.34 -5.76 11.25
CA ASP A 831 4.28 -6.50 10.00
C ASP A 831 3.86 -7.98 10.16
N ASP A 832 4.20 -8.60 11.30
CA ASP A 832 3.89 -10.00 11.60
C ASP A 832 2.71 -10.18 12.58
N PHE A 833 1.86 -9.15 12.78
CA PHE A 833 0.69 -9.29 13.66
C PHE A 833 -0.32 -10.28 13.05
N PRO A 834 -0.78 -11.33 13.77
CA PRO A 834 -1.65 -12.34 13.20
C PRO A 834 -3.00 -11.75 12.74
N GLN A 835 -3.30 -11.87 11.44
CA GLN A 835 -4.52 -11.29 10.85
C GLN A 835 -5.81 -11.76 11.54
N GLN A 836 -5.90 -13.04 11.93
CA GLN A 836 -7.08 -13.56 12.64
C GLN A 836 -7.24 -12.91 14.02
N TRP A 837 -6.16 -12.68 14.77
CA TRP A 837 -6.22 -11.99 16.05
C TRP A 837 -6.66 -10.54 15.89
N ALA A 838 -6.13 -9.85 14.87
CA ALA A 838 -6.57 -8.50 14.53
C ALA A 838 -8.07 -8.49 14.19
N ARG A 839 -8.55 -9.48 13.42
CA ARG A 839 -9.96 -9.64 13.06
C ARG A 839 -10.84 -9.80 14.29
N ASP A 840 -10.49 -10.73 15.19
CA ASP A 840 -11.24 -11.03 16.41
C ASP A 840 -11.29 -9.82 17.34
N MET A 841 -10.17 -9.14 17.51
CA MET A 841 -10.04 -7.93 18.33
C MET A 841 -10.86 -6.76 17.77
N VAL A 842 -10.82 -6.54 16.45
CA VAL A 842 -11.61 -5.49 15.80
C VAL A 842 -13.12 -5.78 15.92
N GLU A 843 -13.57 -7.01 15.68
CA GLU A 843 -14.99 -7.36 15.83
C GLU A 843 -15.46 -7.23 17.28
N THR A 844 -14.64 -7.69 18.24
CA THR A 844 -15.04 -7.73 19.65
C THR A 844 -15.00 -6.34 20.29
N TRP A 845 -13.97 -5.54 19.97
CA TRP A 845 -13.72 -4.29 20.68
C TRP A 845 -13.88 -3.04 19.81
N ALA A 846 -13.32 -2.99 18.60
CA ALA A 846 -13.39 -1.76 17.80
C ALA A 846 -14.79 -1.49 17.24
N MET A 847 -15.55 -2.54 16.90
CA MET A 847 -16.88 -2.41 16.30
C MET A 847 -18.03 -2.39 17.31
N ASP A 848 -17.80 -2.84 18.55
CA ASP A 848 -18.82 -2.85 19.58
C ASP A 848 -19.09 -1.44 20.14
N SER A 849 -20.35 -1.02 20.04
CA SER A 849 -20.84 0.28 20.50
C SER A 849 -21.39 0.27 21.93
N VAL A 850 -21.45 -0.89 22.58
CA VAL A 850 -21.97 -1.04 23.94
C VAL A 850 -20.84 -1.09 24.94
N ASP A 851 -19.92 -2.05 24.79
CA ASP A 851 -18.80 -2.24 25.72
C ASP A 851 -17.45 -1.87 25.09
N GLY A 852 -17.38 -1.73 23.76
CA GLY A 852 -16.17 -1.47 22.97
C GLY A 852 -15.87 0.00 22.67
N PHE A 853 -15.08 0.24 21.62
CA PHE A 853 -14.54 1.56 21.26
C PHE A 853 -15.38 2.30 20.22
N ASN A 854 -16.46 1.72 19.71
CA ASN A 854 -17.29 2.32 18.67
C ASN A 854 -18.20 3.41 19.25
N ALA A 855 -17.72 4.65 19.25
CA ALA A 855 -18.47 5.84 19.65
C ALA A 855 -19.06 6.52 18.40
N GLN A 856 -20.31 6.18 18.06
CA GLN A 856 -21.04 6.72 16.90
C GLN A 856 -20.31 6.53 15.55
N GLY A 857 -19.67 5.38 15.34
CA GLY A 857 -18.91 5.09 14.13
C GLY A 857 -17.44 5.55 14.19
N GLN A 858 -17.04 6.24 15.25
CA GLN A 858 -15.67 6.69 15.49
C GLN A 858 -15.01 5.87 16.61
N MET A 859 -13.67 5.81 16.65
CA MET A 859 -12.99 5.15 17.78
C MET A 859 -12.76 6.14 18.93
N SER A 860 -13.29 5.80 20.11
CA SER A 860 -12.98 6.49 21.37
C SER A 860 -11.59 6.13 21.90
N THR A 861 -11.04 6.95 22.79
CA THR A 861 -9.72 6.71 23.41
C THR A 861 -9.72 5.55 24.41
N VAL A 862 -10.89 5.23 24.96
CA VAL A 862 -11.13 4.19 25.95
C VAL A 862 -12.43 3.46 25.61
N ALA A 863 -12.50 2.17 25.93
CA ALA A 863 -13.70 1.36 25.72
C ALA A 863 -14.91 1.87 26.54
N ALA A 864 -16.11 1.73 25.98
CA ALA A 864 -17.35 2.29 26.51
C ALA A 864 -17.69 1.84 27.92
N LYS A 865 -17.45 0.56 28.23
CA LYS A 865 -17.63 0.01 29.57
C LYS A 865 -16.76 0.68 30.64
N ASP A 866 -15.67 1.34 30.24
CA ASP A 866 -14.66 1.93 31.14
C ASP A 866 -14.71 3.47 31.17
N TRP A 867 -15.65 4.12 30.47
CA TRP A 867 -15.73 5.59 30.40
C TRP A 867 -15.90 6.30 31.74
N ASP A 868 -16.52 5.64 32.73
CA ASP A 868 -16.68 6.19 34.08
C ASP A 868 -15.35 6.27 34.85
N GLN A 869 -14.30 5.60 34.37
CA GLN A 869 -12.97 5.60 34.97
C GLN A 869 -12.08 6.75 34.46
N ILE A 870 -12.51 7.44 33.41
CA ILE A 870 -11.73 8.52 32.77
C ILE A 870 -11.97 9.84 33.51
N LEU A 871 -10.88 10.46 33.97
CA LEU A 871 -10.94 11.77 34.65
C LEU A 871 -11.07 12.95 33.68
N ASN A 872 -10.30 12.92 32.58
CA ASN A 872 -10.35 13.97 31.55
C ASN A 872 -11.14 13.48 30.34
N LYS A 873 -12.38 13.96 30.21
CA LYS A 873 -13.28 13.56 29.13
C LYS A 873 -13.23 14.50 27.91
N ASN A 874 -12.39 15.53 27.93
CA ASN A 874 -12.20 16.42 26.78
C ASN A 874 -11.50 15.75 25.59
N PHE A 875 -10.73 14.68 25.84
CA PHE A 875 -9.98 13.90 24.84
C PHE A 875 -10.62 12.53 24.64
N PHE A 876 -11.94 12.55 24.41
CA PHE A 876 -12.72 11.33 24.30
C PHE A 876 -12.54 10.63 22.96
N ILE A 877 -12.42 11.41 21.89
CA ILE A 877 -12.02 10.97 20.55
C ILE A 877 -10.92 11.91 20.10
N THR A 878 -9.80 11.34 19.65
CA THR A 878 -8.61 12.11 19.25
C THR A 878 -8.09 11.70 17.87
N PRO A 879 -7.37 12.60 17.18
CA PRO A 879 -6.82 12.33 15.85
C PRO A 879 -5.82 11.17 15.83
N ASP A 880 -4.97 11.07 16.84
CA ASP A 880 -3.95 10.02 16.95
C ASP A 880 -4.54 8.63 17.18
N THR A 881 -5.59 8.53 18.00
CA THR A 881 -6.36 7.29 18.18
C THR A 881 -6.84 6.75 16.84
N ASN A 882 -7.43 7.64 16.06
CA ASN A 882 -8.04 7.30 14.77
C ASN A 882 -7.01 7.33 13.63
N TYR A 883 -5.78 7.76 13.86
CA TYR A 883 -4.66 7.51 12.94
C TYR A 883 -4.02 6.15 13.26
N PHE A 884 -3.34 6.01 14.40
CA PHE A 884 -2.55 4.82 14.70
C PHE A 884 -3.40 3.55 14.83
N GLY A 885 -4.58 3.64 15.43
CA GLY A 885 -5.51 2.51 15.55
C GLY A 885 -6.01 2.05 14.18
N LEU A 886 -6.58 2.96 13.39
CA LEU A 886 -7.11 2.63 12.06
C LEU A 886 -6.00 2.24 11.08
N TYR A 887 -4.85 2.90 11.12
CA TYR A 887 -3.67 2.54 10.33
C TYR A 887 -3.19 1.12 10.66
N GLY A 888 -3.16 0.76 11.94
CA GLY A 888 -2.88 -0.61 12.37
C GLY A 888 -3.89 -1.61 11.81
N MET A 889 -5.18 -1.30 11.83
CA MET A 889 -6.22 -2.17 11.27
C MET A 889 -6.11 -2.34 9.74
N TYR A 890 -5.75 -1.27 9.00
CA TYR A 890 -5.42 -1.37 7.57
C TYR A 890 -4.20 -2.27 7.34
N LYS A 891 -3.12 -2.07 8.08
CA LYS A 891 -1.88 -2.86 7.98
C LYS A 891 -2.11 -4.35 8.29
N SER A 892 -2.98 -4.66 9.25
CA SER A 892 -3.40 -6.02 9.60
C SER A 892 -4.42 -6.64 8.64
N GLY A 893 -4.89 -5.91 7.64
CA GLY A 893 -5.74 -6.46 6.59
C GLY A 893 -7.25 -6.50 6.89
N ILE A 894 -7.74 -5.68 7.83
CA ILE A 894 -9.15 -5.66 8.27
C ILE A 894 -9.93 -4.55 7.56
N TYR A 895 -9.96 -4.59 6.24
CA TYR A 895 -10.29 -3.42 5.41
C TYR A 895 -11.75 -2.97 5.50
N ASP A 896 -12.70 -3.90 5.51
CA ASP A 896 -14.14 -3.59 5.51
C ASP A 896 -14.56 -2.77 6.74
N ARG A 897 -14.16 -3.22 7.93
CA ARG A 897 -14.45 -2.51 9.18
C ARG A 897 -13.66 -1.23 9.31
N THR A 898 -12.42 -1.23 8.86
CA THR A 898 -11.56 -0.03 8.93
C THR A 898 -12.08 1.07 8.01
N ASN A 899 -12.54 0.74 6.80
CA ASN A 899 -13.19 1.69 5.90
C ASN A 899 -14.41 2.34 6.57
N PHE A 900 -15.27 1.54 7.23
CA PHE A 900 -16.42 2.07 7.97
C PHE A 900 -15.98 3.07 9.05
N LEU A 901 -15.07 2.68 9.95
CA LEU A 901 -14.62 3.55 11.03
C LEU A 901 -13.89 4.79 10.51
N THR A 902 -13.07 4.65 9.46
CA THR A 902 -12.32 5.76 8.87
C THR A 902 -13.25 6.79 8.25
N LEU A 903 -14.26 6.36 7.49
CA LEU A 903 -15.18 7.27 6.82
C LEU A 903 -16.05 8.03 7.81
N ASN A 904 -16.61 7.35 8.81
CA ASN A 904 -17.37 8.02 9.88
C ASN A 904 -16.44 8.95 10.68
N HIS A 905 -15.21 8.54 10.98
CA HIS A 905 -14.27 9.42 11.64
C HIS A 905 -13.98 10.69 10.83
N LEU A 906 -13.62 10.58 9.55
CA LEU A 906 -13.35 11.75 8.71
C LEU A 906 -14.58 12.65 8.54
N LYS A 907 -15.78 12.08 8.39
CA LYS A 907 -17.02 12.85 8.23
C LYS A 907 -17.48 13.50 9.53
N ASP A 908 -17.47 12.78 10.65
CA ASP A 908 -18.05 13.27 11.90
C ASP A 908 -17.04 14.04 12.75
N TYR A 909 -15.73 13.81 12.57
CA TYR A 909 -14.67 14.52 13.27
C TYR A 909 -14.17 15.74 12.50
N ASN A 910 -13.97 15.58 11.18
CA ASN A 910 -13.35 16.59 10.34
C ASN A 910 -14.35 17.38 9.50
N MET A 911 -15.66 17.20 9.68
CA MET A 911 -16.67 18.10 9.10
C MET A 911 -17.62 18.62 10.17
N GLN A 912 -17.90 19.92 10.13
CA GLN A 912 -19.00 20.53 10.88
C GLN A 912 -19.57 21.70 10.07
N TRP A 913 -20.88 21.94 10.15
CA TRP A 913 -21.56 23.03 9.41
C TRP A 913 -21.41 22.97 7.88
N GLY A 914 -21.09 21.79 7.34
CA GLY A 914 -20.82 21.59 5.91
C GLY A 914 -19.45 22.10 5.45
N VAL A 915 -18.51 22.34 6.38
CA VAL A 915 -17.13 22.74 6.09
C VAL A 915 -16.13 21.84 6.83
N PRO A 916 -14.91 21.66 6.29
CA PRO A 916 -13.91 20.85 6.96
C PRO A 916 -13.30 21.57 8.19
N CYS A 917 -13.05 20.79 9.23
CA CYS A 917 -12.55 21.20 10.54
C CYS A 917 -11.37 20.30 10.97
N ALA A 918 -10.52 20.79 11.87
CA ALA A 918 -9.41 20.03 12.46
C ALA A 918 -9.27 20.38 13.94
N PRO A 919 -10.23 19.96 14.78
CA PRO A 919 -10.10 20.12 16.22
C PRO A 919 -8.95 19.25 16.75
N GLU A 920 -8.40 19.63 17.91
CA GLU A 920 -7.43 18.82 18.63
C GLU A 920 -8.07 17.57 19.27
N ALA A 921 -9.32 17.69 19.72
CA ALA A 921 -10.10 16.61 20.31
C ALA A 921 -11.61 16.81 20.15
N VAL A 922 -12.36 15.73 20.40
CA VAL A 922 -13.79 15.74 20.63
C VAL A 922 -14.05 15.22 22.04
N ASN A 923 -14.89 15.91 22.80
CA ASN A 923 -15.25 15.53 24.17
C ASN A 923 -16.34 14.44 24.22
N GLU A 924 -16.72 13.99 25.41
CA GLU A 924 -17.73 12.95 25.62
C GLU A 924 -19.16 13.33 25.15
N ASN A 925 -19.40 14.63 24.95
CA ASN A 925 -20.66 15.16 24.42
C ASN A 925 -20.61 15.34 22.89
N TYR A 926 -19.54 14.88 22.24
CA TYR A 926 -19.31 15.02 20.81
C TYR A 926 -19.14 16.48 20.36
N GLU A 927 -18.60 17.32 21.24
CA GLU A 927 -18.28 18.71 20.94
C GLU A 927 -16.76 18.87 20.76
N PHE A 928 -16.36 19.79 19.88
CA PHE A 928 -14.95 20.08 19.64
C PHE A 928 -14.25 20.67 20.86
N HIS A 929 -12.99 20.32 21.02
CA HIS A 929 -12.12 20.76 22.10
C HIS A 929 -10.70 21.08 21.59
N GLY A 930 -9.99 21.96 22.31
CA GLY A 930 -8.61 22.32 22.05
C GLY A 930 -8.42 23.25 20.84
N ASP A 931 -7.26 23.16 20.19
CA ASP A 931 -6.93 23.97 19.01
C ASP A 931 -7.93 23.78 17.84
N GLN A 932 -8.22 24.84 17.07
CA GLN A 932 -9.24 24.82 16.01
C GLN A 932 -8.68 24.49 14.61
N TYR A 933 -7.36 24.57 14.46
CA TYR A 933 -6.58 24.32 13.26
C TYR A 933 -5.44 23.36 13.59
N SER A 934 -5.74 22.26 14.28
CA SER A 934 -4.73 21.38 14.86
C SER A 934 -4.08 20.49 13.79
N ASN A 935 -2.79 20.70 13.53
CA ASN A 935 -2.01 19.86 12.61
C ASN A 935 -1.74 18.45 13.16
N PHE A 936 -2.16 18.19 14.40
CA PHE A 936 -2.29 16.86 14.98
C PHE A 936 -3.15 15.92 14.12
N ASN A 937 -4.00 16.48 13.25
CA ASN A 937 -4.83 15.73 12.31
C ASN A 937 -4.08 15.22 11.06
N ALA A 938 -2.84 15.64 10.80
CA ALA A 938 -2.13 15.36 9.55
C ALA A 938 -2.01 13.87 9.22
N GLY A 939 -1.82 13.01 10.24
CA GLY A 939 -1.70 11.55 10.04
C GLY A 939 -2.90 10.92 9.31
N LYS A 940 -4.09 11.54 9.38
CA LYS A 940 -5.29 11.06 8.68
C LYS A 940 -5.18 11.10 7.16
N ILE A 941 -4.30 11.94 6.60
CA ILE A 941 -3.96 11.93 5.17
C ILE A 941 -3.48 10.54 4.74
N LEU A 942 -2.74 9.85 5.61
CA LEU A 942 -2.20 8.52 5.33
C LEU A 942 -3.27 7.43 5.34
N LEU A 943 -4.39 7.62 6.04
CA LEU A 943 -5.53 6.70 5.95
C LEU A 943 -6.14 6.68 4.54
N ILE A 944 -6.01 7.79 3.80
CA ILE A 944 -6.44 7.89 2.39
C ILE A 944 -5.36 7.32 1.46
N LEU A 945 -4.11 7.76 1.61
CA LEU A 945 -3.02 7.37 0.71
C LEU A 945 -2.57 5.91 0.90
N GLU A 946 -2.31 5.51 2.14
CA GLU A 946 -1.76 4.18 2.48
C GLU A 946 -2.83 3.20 2.93
N GLY A 947 -3.95 3.68 3.49
CA GLY A 947 -5.11 2.86 3.82
C GLY A 947 -5.95 2.58 2.58
N MET A 948 -6.81 3.54 2.19
CA MET A 948 -7.82 3.39 1.14
C MET A 948 -7.22 3.15 -0.26
N LEU A 949 -6.27 3.98 -0.69
CA LEU A 949 -5.57 3.74 -1.95
C LEU A 949 -4.54 2.61 -1.82
N GLY A 950 -4.04 2.30 -0.62
CA GLY A 950 -3.08 1.21 -0.41
C GLY A 950 -1.74 1.45 -1.11
N LEU A 951 -1.30 2.71 -1.19
CA LEU A 951 -0.11 3.08 -1.96
C LEU A 951 1.17 2.85 -1.18
N SER A 952 2.17 2.32 -1.87
CA SER A 952 3.57 2.42 -1.45
C SER A 952 4.47 2.47 -2.68
N TYR A 953 5.62 3.14 -2.58
CA TYR A 953 6.61 3.07 -3.63
C TYR A 953 8.03 3.18 -3.08
N SER A 954 8.98 2.66 -3.84
CA SER A 954 10.40 2.88 -3.64
C SER A 954 11.04 3.19 -4.99
N VAL A 955 11.94 4.17 -5.02
CA VAL A 955 12.79 4.51 -6.17
C VAL A 955 14.16 3.83 -6.12
N THR A 956 14.45 3.10 -5.02
CA THR A 956 15.75 2.50 -4.74
C THR A 956 15.80 1.01 -5.13
N GLY A 957 16.94 0.36 -4.89
CA GLY A 957 17.17 -1.04 -5.26
C GLY A 957 17.29 -1.27 -6.78
N SER A 958 16.87 -2.44 -7.26
CA SER A 958 16.98 -2.89 -8.66
C SER A 958 16.02 -2.16 -9.63
N GLY A 959 15.79 -0.86 -9.45
CA GLY A 959 14.94 -0.02 -10.32
C GLY A 959 13.58 0.35 -9.73
N GLY A 960 13.38 0.18 -8.41
CA GLY A 960 12.19 0.60 -7.69
C GLY A 960 10.97 -0.31 -7.81
N VAL A 961 10.05 -0.15 -6.86
CA VAL A 961 8.77 -0.88 -6.78
C VAL A 961 7.65 0.14 -6.57
N PHE A 962 6.54 0.00 -7.29
CA PHE A 962 5.30 0.74 -7.04
C PHE A 962 4.20 -0.26 -6.71
N THR A 963 3.42 0.00 -5.66
CA THR A 963 2.33 -0.88 -5.23
C THR A 963 1.03 -0.11 -5.11
N LEU A 964 -0.03 -0.68 -5.69
CA LEU A 964 -1.42 -0.27 -5.52
C LEU A 964 -2.19 -1.41 -4.83
N LYS A 965 -2.42 -1.29 -3.52
CA LYS A 965 -3.13 -2.28 -2.69
C LYS A 965 -4.50 -1.75 -2.25
N GLU A 966 -5.28 -1.28 -3.22
CA GLU A 966 -6.52 -0.54 -3.01
C GLU A 966 -7.51 -1.25 -2.07
N THR A 967 -8.20 -0.48 -1.23
CA THR A 967 -9.35 -0.88 -0.41
C THR A 967 -10.49 0.12 -0.59
N ILE A 968 -10.86 0.42 -1.84
CA ILE A 968 -11.90 1.41 -2.12
C ILE A 968 -13.13 1.13 -1.22
N PRO A 969 -13.60 2.13 -0.44
CA PRO A 969 -14.84 1.97 0.31
C PRO A 969 -15.98 1.55 -0.62
N THR A 970 -16.80 0.62 -0.18
CA THR A 970 -17.86 0.04 -1.02
C THR A 970 -18.95 1.06 -1.40
N GLU A 971 -19.05 2.15 -0.65
CA GLU A 971 -19.91 3.30 -0.98
C GLU A 971 -19.36 4.22 -2.07
N TRP A 972 -18.08 4.06 -2.47
CA TRP A 972 -17.46 4.87 -3.50
C TRP A 972 -17.53 4.20 -4.87
N SER A 973 -17.74 5.02 -5.91
CA SER A 973 -17.72 4.58 -7.30
C SER A 973 -16.36 4.76 -7.98
N TYR A 974 -15.50 5.62 -7.43
CA TYR A 974 -14.12 5.75 -7.88
C TYR A 974 -13.22 6.41 -6.83
N MET A 975 -11.92 6.19 -6.97
CA MET A 975 -10.87 7.01 -6.37
C MET A 975 -9.68 7.15 -7.31
N GLU A 976 -8.96 8.26 -7.20
CA GLU A 976 -7.92 8.68 -8.14
C GLU A 976 -6.85 9.49 -7.44
N SER A 977 -5.59 9.29 -7.84
CA SER A 977 -4.46 10.06 -7.34
C SER A 977 -3.39 10.28 -8.41
N TYR A 978 -2.69 11.40 -8.36
CA TYR A 978 -1.42 11.61 -9.05
C TYR A 978 -0.36 11.77 -7.98
N LEU A 979 0.66 10.93 -8.01
CA LEU A 979 1.67 10.84 -6.97
C LEU A 979 2.98 11.42 -7.48
N PRO A 980 3.58 12.37 -6.76
CA PRO A 980 4.91 12.86 -7.11
C PRO A 980 5.95 11.78 -6.79
N VAL A 981 6.77 11.45 -7.78
CA VAL A 981 7.83 10.45 -7.71
C VAL A 981 9.14 11.10 -8.18
N THR A 982 10.21 10.91 -7.41
CA THR A 982 11.55 11.37 -7.80
C THR A 982 12.16 10.41 -8.83
N VAL A 983 12.43 10.92 -10.04
CA VAL A 983 13.05 10.16 -11.13
C VAL A 983 14.21 10.99 -11.68
N ASP A 984 15.43 10.46 -11.59
CA ASP A 984 16.66 11.14 -12.05
C ASP A 984 16.81 12.57 -11.47
N GLY A 985 16.43 12.75 -10.20
CA GLY A 985 16.49 14.04 -9.51
C GLY A 985 15.39 15.04 -9.90
N GLN A 986 14.38 14.62 -10.67
CA GLN A 986 13.22 15.44 -11.04
C GLN A 986 11.92 14.85 -10.53
N THR A 987 10.96 15.70 -10.19
CA THR A 987 9.60 15.26 -9.89
C THR A 987 8.87 14.87 -11.17
N LYS A 988 8.41 13.62 -11.22
CA LYS A 988 7.47 13.09 -12.22
C LYS A 988 6.19 12.63 -11.52
N TRP A 989 5.13 12.36 -12.27
CA TRP A 989 3.84 11.97 -11.71
C TRP A 989 3.43 10.58 -12.18
N THR A 990 3.07 9.71 -11.23
CA THR A 990 2.39 8.44 -11.51
C THR A 990 0.90 8.63 -11.24
N HIS A 991 0.05 8.33 -12.23
CA HIS A 991 -1.41 8.43 -12.10
C HIS A 991 -2.01 7.08 -11.74
N VAL A 992 -2.82 7.05 -10.69
CA VAL A 992 -3.56 5.88 -10.22
C VAL A 992 -5.05 6.19 -10.29
N ARG A 993 -5.84 5.25 -10.81
CA ARG A 993 -7.30 5.30 -10.79
C ARG A 993 -7.89 3.93 -10.50
N VAL A 994 -8.89 3.91 -9.63
CA VAL A 994 -9.73 2.76 -9.34
C VAL A 994 -11.18 3.14 -9.57
N ASP A 995 -11.85 2.48 -10.51
CA ASP A 995 -13.29 2.59 -10.72
C ASP A 995 -13.97 1.33 -10.15
N ARG A 996 -15.09 1.52 -9.43
CA ARG A 996 -15.90 0.45 -8.84
C ARG A 996 -17.36 0.61 -9.26
N SER A 997 -17.99 -0.49 -9.66
CA SER A 997 -19.43 -0.55 -9.88
C SER A 997 -20.01 -1.88 -9.42
N GLU A 998 -21.29 -1.91 -9.06
CA GLU A 998 -22.00 -3.12 -8.67
C GLU A 998 -23.35 -3.18 -9.39
N ALA A 999 -23.56 -4.23 -10.18
CA ALA A 999 -24.80 -4.47 -10.92
C ALA A 999 -25.11 -5.96 -10.96
N ASP A 1000 -26.38 -6.33 -10.76
CA ASP A 1000 -26.86 -7.72 -10.80
C ASP A 1000 -26.06 -8.70 -9.91
N GLY A 1001 -25.55 -8.23 -8.78
CA GLY A 1001 -24.74 -9.04 -7.84
C GLY A 1001 -23.27 -9.23 -8.25
N VAL A 1002 -22.83 -8.58 -9.34
CA VAL A 1002 -21.44 -8.57 -9.81
C VAL A 1002 -20.81 -7.22 -9.46
N VAL A 1003 -19.69 -7.26 -8.74
CA VAL A 1003 -18.84 -6.08 -8.51
C VAL A 1003 -17.75 -6.06 -9.58
N THR A 1004 -17.66 -4.98 -10.33
CA THR A 1004 -16.58 -4.74 -11.31
C THR A 1004 -15.62 -3.70 -10.76
N LYS A 1005 -14.31 -3.99 -10.82
CA LYS A 1005 -13.25 -3.04 -10.52
C LYS A 1005 -12.30 -2.90 -11.70
N ASP A 1006 -12.03 -1.65 -12.08
CA ASP A 1006 -11.00 -1.28 -13.05
C ASP A 1006 -9.89 -0.53 -12.32
N LEU A 1007 -8.68 -1.10 -12.31
CA LEU A 1007 -7.49 -0.46 -11.74
C LEU A 1007 -6.58 -0.05 -12.89
N VAL A 1008 -6.13 1.21 -12.86
CA VAL A 1008 -5.22 1.77 -13.87
C VAL A 1008 -4.08 2.48 -13.16
N VAL A 1009 -2.85 2.15 -13.55
CA VAL A 1009 -1.64 2.89 -13.19
C VAL A 1009 -1.01 3.38 -14.49
N ARG A 1010 -0.95 4.70 -14.69
CA ARG A 1010 -0.29 5.33 -15.83
C ARG A 1010 1.01 5.96 -15.39
N SER A 1011 1.98 5.92 -16.29
CA SER A 1011 3.28 6.55 -16.07
C SER A 1011 4.01 5.99 -14.85
N ASN A 1012 3.90 4.68 -14.60
CA ASN A 1012 4.72 4.01 -13.61
C ASN A 1012 6.21 4.14 -14.00
N TYR A 1013 7.02 4.70 -13.11
CA TYR A 1013 8.46 4.88 -13.33
C TYR A 1013 9.31 3.79 -12.66
N GLN A 1014 8.68 2.95 -11.84
CA GLN A 1014 9.30 1.85 -11.11
C GLN A 1014 9.37 0.60 -11.99
N ARG A 1015 10.39 -0.22 -11.76
CA ARG A 1015 10.62 -1.44 -12.54
C ARG A 1015 9.67 -2.55 -12.18
N VAL A 1016 9.16 -2.58 -10.95
CA VAL A 1016 8.15 -3.53 -10.51
C VAL A 1016 6.88 -2.76 -10.17
N LEU A 1017 5.75 -3.23 -10.69
CA LEU A 1017 4.42 -2.76 -10.33
C LEU A 1017 3.64 -3.92 -9.70
N ASN A 1018 3.17 -3.73 -8.47
CA ASN A 1018 2.27 -4.66 -7.80
C ASN A 1018 0.86 -4.05 -7.79
N LEU A 1019 -0.11 -4.76 -8.36
CA LEU A 1019 -1.54 -4.43 -8.27
C LEU A 1019 -2.22 -5.50 -7.41
N SER A 1020 -2.77 -5.10 -6.28
CA SER A 1020 -3.33 -6.03 -5.30
C SER A 1020 -4.79 -5.68 -4.95
N PRO A 1021 -5.76 -5.88 -5.85
CA PRO A 1021 -7.14 -5.45 -5.63
C PRO A 1021 -7.81 -6.19 -4.46
N TRP A 1022 -8.67 -5.47 -3.72
CA TRP A 1022 -9.42 -6.03 -2.60
C TRP A 1022 -10.68 -6.76 -3.08
N LEU A 1023 -10.94 -7.96 -2.54
CA LEU A 1023 -12.04 -8.83 -2.95
C LEU A 1023 -13.38 -8.55 -2.27
N GLU A 1024 -13.45 -7.68 -1.26
CA GLU A 1024 -14.71 -7.34 -0.57
C GLU A 1024 -15.45 -8.55 0.02
N GLY A 1025 -14.71 -9.61 0.39
CA GLY A 1025 -15.30 -10.88 0.85
C GLY A 1025 -16.08 -11.65 -0.23
N LYS A 1026 -15.82 -11.38 -1.52
CA LYS A 1026 -16.44 -12.02 -2.69
C LYS A 1026 -15.43 -12.90 -3.43
N ARG A 1027 -15.91 -13.78 -4.32
CA ARG A 1027 -15.04 -14.63 -5.17
C ARG A 1027 -14.73 -13.96 -6.50
N LEU A 1028 -13.53 -14.20 -7.01
CA LEU A 1028 -13.15 -13.83 -8.37
C LEU A 1028 -13.94 -14.66 -9.39
N SER A 1029 -14.69 -13.98 -10.25
CA SER A 1029 -15.44 -14.58 -11.36
C SER A 1029 -14.73 -14.41 -12.70
N SER A 1030 -14.04 -13.27 -12.90
CA SER A 1030 -13.25 -12.97 -14.10
C SER A 1030 -12.09 -12.03 -13.75
N GLY A 1031 -10.93 -12.21 -14.36
CA GLY A 1031 -9.73 -11.40 -14.16
C GLY A 1031 -8.58 -11.83 -15.09
N PRO A 1032 -7.44 -11.13 -15.08
CA PRO A 1032 -6.24 -11.53 -15.84
C PRO A 1032 -5.76 -12.94 -15.47
N ALA A 1033 -5.26 -13.69 -16.45
CA ALA A 1033 -4.81 -15.08 -16.27
C ALA A 1033 -3.59 -15.25 -15.36
N ASP A 1034 -2.84 -14.18 -15.13
CA ASP A 1034 -1.56 -14.19 -14.40
C ASP A 1034 -1.71 -13.93 -12.88
N SER A 1035 -2.90 -14.11 -12.31
CA SER A 1035 -3.10 -13.97 -10.87
C SER A 1035 -2.37 -15.07 -10.10
N THR A 1036 -1.38 -14.71 -9.30
CA THR A 1036 -0.82 -15.64 -8.30
C THR A 1036 -1.70 -15.56 -7.05
N SER A 1037 -2.47 -16.61 -6.75
CA SER A 1037 -3.20 -16.69 -5.48
C SER A 1037 -2.21 -16.97 -4.34
N THR A 1038 -1.58 -15.93 -3.81
CA THR A 1038 -0.75 -16.04 -2.60
C THR A 1038 -1.60 -15.74 -1.36
N ASN A 1039 -1.90 -16.80 -0.60
CA ASN A 1039 -2.22 -16.90 0.84
C ASN A 1039 -3.20 -15.92 1.53
N SER A 1040 -3.77 -14.89 0.88
CA SER A 1040 -4.78 -14.02 1.49
C SER A 1040 -6.16 -14.33 0.87
N PRO A 1041 -7.16 -14.77 1.66
CA PRO A 1041 -8.50 -15.07 1.14
C PRO A 1041 -9.22 -13.83 0.58
N ASP A 1042 -8.76 -12.62 0.90
CA ASP A 1042 -9.44 -11.35 0.60
C ASP A 1042 -8.77 -10.50 -0.49
N ARG A 1043 -7.69 -10.97 -1.12
CA ARG A 1043 -6.96 -10.22 -2.16
C ARG A 1043 -6.44 -11.10 -3.28
N LEU A 1044 -6.16 -10.46 -4.42
CA LEU A 1044 -5.36 -11.01 -5.51
C LEU A 1044 -4.08 -10.20 -5.61
N ASP A 1045 -3.01 -10.82 -6.11
CA ASP A 1045 -1.75 -10.14 -6.38
C ASP A 1045 -1.37 -10.32 -7.85
N TYR A 1046 -1.20 -9.19 -8.55
CA TYR A 1046 -0.68 -9.14 -9.91
C TYR A 1046 0.64 -8.38 -9.88
N GLN A 1047 1.70 -8.99 -10.40
CA GLN A 1047 2.99 -8.34 -10.53
C GLN A 1047 3.33 -8.15 -12.00
N TYR A 1048 3.70 -6.92 -12.35
CA TYR A 1048 4.16 -6.54 -13.67
C TYR A 1048 5.60 -6.04 -13.58
N TRP A 1049 6.42 -6.47 -14.53
CA TRP A 1049 7.77 -5.94 -14.68
C TRP A 1049 7.81 -4.97 -15.84
N GLY A 1050 8.25 -3.75 -15.54
CA GLY A 1050 8.45 -2.69 -16.49
C GLY A 1050 7.72 -1.40 -16.13
N LYS A 1051 8.18 -0.33 -16.77
CA LYS A 1051 7.68 1.04 -16.62
C LYS A 1051 6.52 1.26 -17.61
N GLY A 1052 5.71 2.29 -17.40
CA GLY A 1052 4.65 2.68 -18.33
C GLY A 1052 3.25 2.53 -17.74
N THR A 1053 2.30 2.13 -18.59
CA THR A 1053 0.88 2.06 -18.22
C THR A 1053 0.42 0.62 -18.13
N HIS A 1054 -0.24 0.28 -17.02
CA HIS A 1054 -0.83 -1.02 -16.77
C HIS A 1054 -2.26 -0.84 -16.26
N SER A 1055 -3.12 -1.77 -16.65
CA SER A 1055 -4.51 -1.79 -16.20
C SER A 1055 -5.01 -3.22 -16.04
N ILE A 1056 -5.83 -3.44 -15.01
CA ILE A 1056 -6.53 -4.70 -14.81
C ILE A 1056 -8.01 -4.44 -14.60
N ARG A 1057 -8.82 -5.40 -15.04
CA ARG A 1057 -10.25 -5.48 -14.71
C ARG A 1057 -10.49 -6.78 -13.96
N ILE A 1058 -11.22 -6.71 -12.86
CA ILE A 1058 -11.72 -7.89 -12.15
C ILE A 1058 -13.23 -7.79 -11.96
N GLU A 1059 -13.88 -8.95 -11.97
CA GLU A 1059 -15.31 -9.11 -11.67
C GLU A 1059 -15.47 -10.08 -10.51
N LEU A 1060 -16.24 -9.68 -9.51
CA LEU A 1060 -16.43 -10.41 -8.26
C LEU A 1060 -17.90 -10.77 -8.06
N THR A 1061 -18.18 -11.99 -7.61
CA THR A 1061 -19.54 -12.47 -7.32
C THR A 1061 -19.67 -12.98 -5.90
N ALA A 1062 -20.89 -12.96 -5.37
CA ALA A 1062 -21.21 -13.69 -4.14
C ALA A 1062 -21.00 -15.21 -4.31
N ASP A 1063 -20.87 -15.90 -3.18
CA ASP A 1063 -20.70 -17.36 -3.07
C ASP A 1063 -21.89 -18.18 -3.58
#